data_AF-A0A1F5Y1A9-F1
#
_entry.id   AF-A0A1F5Y1A9-F1
#
_cell.length_a   1.000
_cell.length_b   1.000
_cell.length_c   1.000
_cell.angle_alpha   90.00
_cell.angle_beta   90.00
_cell.angle_gamma   90.00
#
_symmetry.space_group_name_H-M   'P 1'
#
loop_
_entity.id
_entity.type
_entity.pdbx_description
1 polymer ?
#
loop_
_entity_poly.entity_id
_entity_poly.type
_entity_poly.pdbx_seq_one_letter_code
_entity_poly.pdbx_strand_id
1 'polypeptide(L)'
;MNPNTELLKFIQQSLSAGKSKDEVIKALKDTGWQDADIAAGFSEIEKTSTAPVQPQPAQFQQPGQFQQQPRSYKKLIISISAGIVVVALLGGGAYAYFMKLGPFAHAPYAEDNLMSGILLAASKIDTSSYSISASVSVGKRDADAEPFSSKLTLGNAAREMYKNDSARAQNAGAILQYLQTLGYSQKTNPYPATAKQLLVDAGKQKYYYTSKLSITDPKTEEEYGYRRSGDGKNFELTINFETDNAIVQLKKIYNFKPEATRIEGKRVTFTKDSSSYLYISSEPPKPFLVSLQEMVNYAPPEMNVSFSASAQTDWEKETADWKFNGDATGDLGDLTYKLNADALKKDGIYYLRVNNIPSIFLGFIGNIKGQWIKIDPNAATSSEDASYGDFSYFTNEVPDAEKKYKENRRELLELIQKAATIADEEKLFAFENAPRSENVEGRSLYRYDLKIRKEAVALFYERLIKEADKKSLTTDYSLIADRGYLEYLKSPEFNEAFDYYDKNAKLTLWADANGYPAIITYTIRAVPSDSATTLKDKQINIVFKVVISDINKEVKIDAPKDSKTFYEISDEISGGALSIARMKARDARRMADLSQLRLAFELYYDEKNGYPAKLSDVSPKYSQTLPTDPTTKAQYYYTYHTLKNSRDSYHLGASLESRDSVGLANDKDCNSKTDKGCGAKGSGAWSSTAGFDGDDSRGCGGEIDRYCYDILPF
;
A
#
# COMPACT_ATOMS: atom_id res chain seq x y z
N MET A 1 -24.34 50.69 22.19
CA MET A 1 -24.30 49.26 21.84
C MET A 1 -22.91 48.98 21.33
N ASN A 2 -22.18 48.07 21.97
CA ASN A 2 -20.84 47.71 21.54
C ASN A 2 -20.97 46.92 20.23
N PRO A 3 -20.43 47.37 19.09
CA PRO A 3 -20.44 46.55 17.89
C PRO A 3 -19.72 45.23 18.18
N ASN A 4 -20.34 44.12 17.76
CA ASN A 4 -19.85 42.77 18.02
C ASN A 4 -18.38 42.67 17.55
N THR A 5 -17.46 42.32 18.46
CA THR A 5 -16.02 42.27 18.21
C THR A 5 -15.65 41.36 17.02
N GLU A 6 -16.47 40.34 16.75
CA GLU A 6 -16.31 39.45 15.60
C GLU A 6 -16.61 40.15 14.27
N LEU A 7 -17.64 41.03 14.24
CA LEU A 7 -18.00 41.82 13.08
C LEU A 7 -16.87 42.79 12.70
N LEU A 8 -16.31 43.51 13.68
CA LEU A 8 -15.20 44.44 13.44
C LEU A 8 -13.96 43.73 12.92
N LYS A 9 -13.61 42.58 13.51
CA LYS A 9 -12.45 41.78 13.07
C LYS A 9 -12.63 41.27 11.64
N PHE A 10 -13.83 40.82 11.29
CA PHE A 10 -14.15 40.35 9.94
C PHE A 10 -14.07 41.48 8.90
N ILE A 11 -14.65 42.65 9.19
CA ILE A 11 -14.60 43.80 8.29
C ILE A 11 -13.13 44.26 8.10
N GLN A 12 -12.37 44.39 9.19
CA GLN A 12 -10.97 44.84 9.14
C GLN A 12 -10.05 43.85 8.40
N GLN A 13 -10.21 42.54 8.62
CA GLN A 13 -9.46 41.51 7.88
C GLN A 13 -9.84 41.49 6.39
N SER A 14 -11.12 41.63 6.06
CA SER A 14 -11.58 41.60 4.68
C SER A 14 -11.10 42.80 3.87
N LEU A 15 -11.11 44.00 4.47
CA LEU A 15 -10.55 45.20 3.85
C LEU A 15 -9.02 45.11 3.72
N SER A 16 -8.33 44.55 4.73
CA SER A 16 -6.86 44.35 4.70
C SER A 16 -6.45 43.30 3.67
N ALA A 17 -7.34 42.37 3.31
CA ALA A 17 -7.18 41.41 2.23
C ALA A 17 -7.55 41.96 0.85
N GLY A 18 -7.86 43.26 0.74
CA GLY A 18 -8.11 43.96 -0.54
C GLY A 18 -9.53 43.84 -1.09
N LYS A 19 -10.49 43.32 -0.32
CA LYS A 19 -11.90 43.27 -0.74
C LYS A 19 -12.55 44.64 -0.69
N SER A 20 -13.45 44.93 -1.63
CA SER A 20 -14.22 46.19 -1.64
C SER A 20 -15.30 46.22 -0.55
N LYS A 21 -15.72 47.42 -0.14
CA LYS A 21 -16.77 47.63 0.88
C LYS A 21 -18.07 46.90 0.53
N ASP A 22 -18.47 46.91 -0.75
CA ASP A 22 -19.68 46.27 -1.22
C ASP A 22 -19.61 44.73 -1.16
N GLU A 23 -18.45 44.14 -1.45
CA GLU A 23 -18.23 42.68 -1.32
C GLU A 23 -18.31 42.22 0.14
N VAL A 24 -17.81 43.04 1.07
CA VAL A 24 -17.85 42.75 2.52
C VAL A 24 -19.28 42.88 3.06
N ILE A 25 -20.02 43.91 2.63
CA ILE A 25 -21.44 44.08 2.99
C ILE A 25 -22.27 42.87 2.51
N LYS A 26 -22.04 42.42 1.27
CA LYS A 26 -22.74 41.26 0.71
C LYS A 26 -22.46 39.99 1.52
N ALA A 27 -21.20 39.71 1.83
CA ALA A 27 -20.81 38.53 2.63
C ALA A 27 -21.42 38.54 4.05
N LEU A 28 -21.57 39.71 4.66
CA LEU A 28 -22.21 39.85 5.98
C LEU A 28 -23.73 39.63 5.92
N LYS A 29 -24.40 40.11 4.87
CA LYS A 29 -25.83 39.82 4.66
C LYS A 29 -26.09 38.35 4.41
N ASP A 30 -25.26 37.70 3.60
CA ASP A 30 -25.36 36.27 3.29
C ASP A 30 -25.14 35.39 4.54
N THR A 31 -24.48 35.93 5.58
CA THR A 31 -24.27 35.28 6.87
C THR A 31 -25.28 35.70 7.94
N GLY A 32 -26.31 36.46 7.57
CA GLY A 32 -27.46 36.78 8.42
C GLY A 32 -27.31 38.04 9.28
N TRP A 33 -26.29 38.87 9.05
CA TRP A 33 -26.13 40.15 9.77
C TRP A 33 -27.15 41.19 9.32
N GLN A 34 -27.67 41.95 10.29
CA GLN A 34 -28.64 43.01 10.05
C GLN A 34 -27.99 44.28 9.50
N ASP A 35 -28.69 45.00 8.63
CA ASP A 35 -28.19 46.24 8.00
C ASP A 35 -27.71 47.29 9.01
N ALA A 36 -28.40 47.42 10.14
CA ALA A 36 -28.03 48.35 11.20
C ALA A 36 -26.69 47.99 11.87
N ASP A 37 -26.40 46.71 12.06
CA ASP A 37 -25.16 46.24 12.68
C ASP A 37 -23.98 46.37 11.71
N ILE A 38 -24.20 46.04 10.43
CA ILE A 38 -23.19 46.22 9.36
C ILE A 38 -22.81 47.70 9.25
N ALA A 39 -23.81 48.61 9.20
CA ALA A 39 -23.58 50.04 9.12
C ALA A 39 -22.82 50.58 10.36
N ALA A 40 -23.17 50.09 11.56
CA ALA A 40 -22.47 50.44 12.79
C ALA A 40 -21.01 49.94 12.79
N GLY A 41 -20.76 48.72 12.30
CA GLY A 41 -19.41 48.14 12.20
C GLY A 41 -18.49 48.92 11.27
N PHE A 42 -18.97 49.31 10.08
CA PHE A 42 -18.20 50.18 9.18
C PHE A 42 -18.00 51.58 9.74
N SER A 43 -19.01 52.16 10.41
CA SER A 43 -18.87 53.46 11.08
C SER A 43 -17.81 53.42 12.19
N GLU A 44 -17.70 52.31 12.92
CA GLU A 44 -16.71 52.17 13.98
C GLU A 44 -15.27 52.00 13.44
N ILE A 45 -15.10 51.27 12.33
CA ILE A 45 -13.82 51.18 11.62
C ILE A 45 -13.43 52.51 10.98
N GLU A 46 -14.39 53.24 10.42
CA GLU A 46 -14.15 54.60 9.91
C GLU A 46 -13.75 55.54 11.07
N LYS A 47 -14.38 55.47 12.24
CA LYS A 47 -13.96 56.24 13.43
C LYS A 47 -12.55 55.88 13.91
N THR A 48 -12.14 54.61 13.83
CA THR A 48 -10.76 54.20 14.17
C THR A 48 -9.76 54.60 13.08
N SER A 49 -10.21 54.71 11.82
CA SER A 49 -9.40 55.18 10.69
C SER A 49 -9.32 56.70 10.57
N THR A 50 -10.29 57.45 11.12
CA THR A 50 -10.35 58.92 11.05
C THR A 50 -10.03 59.59 12.37
N ALA A 51 -9.40 58.92 13.33
CA ALA A 51 -8.86 59.60 14.51
C ALA A 51 -7.79 60.62 14.03
N PRO A 52 -8.08 61.94 14.07
CA PRO A 52 -7.06 62.94 13.84
C PRO A 52 -6.21 62.98 15.11
N VAL A 53 -4.89 63.04 14.96
CA VAL A 53 -4.05 63.66 15.99
C VAL A 53 -4.61 65.08 16.18
N GLN A 54 -5.37 65.32 17.26
CA GLN A 54 -5.82 66.66 17.61
C GLN A 54 -4.65 67.44 18.24
N PRO A 55 -4.32 68.62 17.71
CA PRO A 55 -3.71 69.71 18.48
C PRO A 55 -4.82 70.49 19.21
N GLN A 56 -4.57 70.93 20.44
CA GLN A 56 -5.39 71.88 21.18
C GLN A 56 -4.47 72.89 21.91
N PRO A 57 -4.88 74.16 22.13
CA PRO A 57 -4.86 75.20 21.08
C PRO A 57 -4.14 76.49 21.54
N ALA A 58 -3.76 77.34 20.58
CA ALA A 58 -3.49 78.74 20.85
C ALA A 58 -4.08 79.59 19.71
N GLN A 59 -5.11 80.40 20.03
CA GLN A 59 -5.53 81.50 19.17
C GLN A 59 -4.97 82.82 19.70
N PHE A 60 -4.47 83.56 18.73
CA PHE A 60 -3.64 84.77 18.73
C PHE A 60 -4.16 85.96 19.54
N GLN A 61 -3.19 86.70 20.13
CA GLN A 61 -3.08 88.15 19.96
C GLN A 61 -1.59 88.54 19.78
N GLN A 62 -1.27 89.25 18.69
CA GLN A 62 -0.04 90.04 18.48
C GLN A 62 -0.20 91.42 19.17
N PRO A 63 0.85 92.28 19.35
CA PRO A 63 2.12 92.38 18.61
C PRO A 63 3.39 92.71 19.42
N GLY A 64 4.56 92.62 18.78
CA GLY A 64 5.81 93.22 19.27
C GLY A 64 7.06 92.70 18.57
N GLN A 65 7.52 93.45 17.56
CA GLN A 65 8.70 93.18 16.74
C GLN A 65 9.95 92.86 17.56
N PHE A 66 10.77 91.87 17.16
CA PHE A 66 12.23 91.99 17.13
C PHE A 66 12.83 91.05 16.08
N GLN A 67 13.60 91.63 15.16
CA GLN A 67 14.44 90.94 14.19
C GLN A 67 15.63 90.25 14.89
N GLN A 68 16.05 89.06 14.41
CA GLN A 68 17.39 88.79 13.83
C GLN A 68 17.75 87.28 13.78
N GLN A 69 17.94 86.81 12.54
CA GLN A 69 18.88 85.81 11.95
C GLN A 69 19.22 84.42 12.58
N PRO A 70 19.61 83.43 11.74
CA PRO A 70 19.44 81.99 12.02
C PRO A 70 20.73 81.27 12.48
N ARG A 71 20.57 80.13 13.19
CA ARG A 71 21.61 79.08 13.29
C ARG A 71 21.01 77.70 12.97
N SER A 72 21.80 76.90 12.25
CA SER A 72 21.43 75.71 11.49
C SER A 72 21.27 74.43 12.34
N TYR A 73 20.04 73.92 12.51
CA TYR A 73 19.73 72.62 13.15
C TYR A 73 19.29 71.52 12.16
N LYS A 74 19.08 71.84 10.87
CA LYS A 74 18.58 70.89 9.86
C LYS A 74 19.53 69.72 9.56
N LYS A 75 20.85 69.90 9.70
CA LYS A 75 21.81 68.82 9.44
C LYS A 75 21.81 67.74 10.53
N LEU A 76 21.52 68.08 11.79
CA LEU A 76 21.54 67.14 12.91
C LEU A 76 20.34 66.17 12.88
N ILE A 77 19.16 66.67 12.52
CA ILE A 77 17.93 65.86 12.46
C ILE A 77 18.00 64.85 11.32
N ILE A 78 18.46 65.25 10.13
CA ILE A 78 18.61 64.34 8.98
C ILE A 78 19.64 63.24 9.27
N SER A 79 20.75 63.56 9.95
CA SER A 79 21.74 62.56 10.34
C SER A 79 21.24 61.57 11.40
N ILE A 80 20.39 61.99 12.34
CA ILE A 80 19.81 61.10 13.35
C ILE A 80 18.74 60.21 12.72
N SER A 81 17.87 60.74 11.85
CA SER A 81 16.88 59.94 11.12
C SER A 81 17.54 58.92 10.18
N ALA A 82 18.58 59.31 9.45
CA ALA A 82 19.37 58.40 8.62
C ALA A 82 20.10 57.35 9.47
N GLY A 83 20.65 57.74 10.62
CA GLY A 83 21.28 56.83 11.57
C GLY A 83 20.30 55.80 12.13
N ILE A 84 19.08 56.19 12.49
CA ILE A 84 18.04 55.27 12.99
C ILE A 84 17.57 54.31 11.91
N VAL A 85 17.40 54.77 10.66
CA VAL A 85 17.05 53.90 9.53
C VAL A 85 18.19 52.93 9.23
N VAL A 86 19.44 53.37 9.27
CA VAL A 86 20.61 52.48 9.09
C VAL A 86 20.73 51.49 10.25
N VAL A 87 20.51 51.88 11.50
CA VAL A 87 20.51 50.97 12.65
C VAL A 87 19.31 50.02 12.62
N ALA A 88 18.15 50.43 12.12
CA ALA A 88 17.00 49.55 11.91
C ALA A 88 17.20 48.58 10.74
N LEU A 89 17.90 49.00 9.68
CA LEU A 89 18.27 48.13 8.55
C LEU A 89 19.43 47.20 8.90
N LEU A 90 20.40 47.64 9.71
CA LEU A 90 21.49 46.81 10.21
C LEU A 90 21.01 45.87 11.32
N GLY A 91 20.12 46.32 12.20
CA GLY A 91 19.49 45.51 13.24
C GLY A 91 18.46 44.54 12.67
N GLY A 92 17.63 44.99 11.72
CA GLY A 92 16.71 44.14 10.97
C GLY A 92 17.44 43.18 10.02
N GLY A 93 18.54 43.62 9.41
CA GLY A 93 19.43 42.78 8.61
C GLY A 93 20.18 41.75 9.44
N ALA A 94 20.70 42.13 10.62
CA ALA A 94 21.32 41.20 11.57
C ALA A 94 20.29 40.21 12.14
N TYR A 95 19.08 40.68 12.46
CA TYR A 95 17.98 39.80 12.88
C TYR A 95 17.56 38.84 11.76
N ALA A 96 17.41 39.33 10.52
CA ALA A 96 17.11 38.48 9.37
C ALA A 96 18.25 37.50 9.05
N TYR A 97 19.51 37.90 9.25
CA TYR A 97 20.68 37.03 9.11
C TYR A 97 20.72 35.94 10.19
N PHE A 98 20.52 36.30 11.46
CA PHE A 98 20.50 35.35 12.59
C PHE A 98 19.30 34.40 12.54
N MET A 99 18.13 34.91 12.13
CA MET A 99 16.90 34.13 12.00
C MET A 99 16.78 33.45 10.62
N LYS A 100 17.79 33.59 9.74
CA LYS A 100 17.82 33.03 8.38
C LYS A 100 16.56 33.34 7.55
N LEU A 101 16.13 34.61 7.57
CA LEU A 101 14.97 35.12 6.84
C LEU A 101 15.36 35.77 5.52
N GLY A 102 14.49 35.67 4.51
CA GLY A 102 14.66 36.35 3.22
C GLY A 102 15.91 35.91 2.44
N PRO A 103 16.77 36.82 1.95
CA PRO A 103 17.96 36.47 1.15
C PRO A 103 19.06 35.74 1.94
N PHE A 104 18.92 35.62 3.27
CA PHE A 104 19.82 34.87 4.14
C PHE A 104 19.29 33.46 4.48
N ALA A 105 18.12 33.10 3.96
CA ALA A 105 17.53 31.78 4.09
C ALA A 105 18.32 30.80 3.20
N HIS A 106 18.98 29.83 3.81
CA HIS A 106 19.73 28.79 3.11
C HIS A 106 19.10 27.45 3.43
N ALA A 107 19.10 26.55 2.43
CA ALA A 107 18.69 25.17 2.64
C ALA A 107 19.52 24.55 3.78
N PRO A 108 18.89 23.82 4.72
CA PRO A 108 19.60 23.24 5.87
C PRO A 108 20.63 22.18 5.48
N TYR A 109 20.53 21.61 4.28
CA TYR A 109 21.38 20.51 3.82
C TYR A 109 22.07 20.81 2.48
N ALA A 110 23.29 20.28 2.36
CA ALA A 110 24.08 20.15 1.14
C ALA A 110 24.25 18.66 0.81
N GLU A 111 24.79 18.33 -0.37
CA GLU A 111 24.94 16.93 -0.80
C GLU A 111 25.82 16.09 0.15
N ASP A 112 26.76 16.71 0.84
CA ASP A 112 27.73 16.07 1.75
C ASP A 112 27.21 15.85 3.18
N ASN A 113 26.02 16.35 3.50
CA ASN A 113 25.43 16.19 4.83
C ASN A 113 23.91 15.94 4.79
N LEU A 114 23.37 15.56 3.64
CA LEU A 114 21.93 15.38 3.44
C LEU A 114 21.39 14.27 4.33
N MET A 115 21.83 13.04 4.12
CA MET A 115 21.23 11.87 4.76
C MET A 115 21.53 11.83 6.25
N SER A 116 22.79 12.08 6.62
CA SER A 116 23.21 12.13 8.02
C SER A 116 22.54 13.28 8.77
N GLY A 117 22.41 14.45 8.13
CA GLY A 117 21.75 15.62 8.70
C GLY A 117 20.26 15.41 8.93
N ILE A 118 19.54 14.89 7.93
CA ILE A 118 18.10 14.57 8.05
C ILE A 118 17.88 13.56 9.16
N LEU A 119 18.68 12.49 9.21
CA LEU A 119 18.52 11.46 10.22
C LEU A 119 18.78 12.01 11.63
N LEU A 120 19.79 12.86 11.79
CA LEU A 120 20.07 13.55 13.05
C LEU A 120 18.95 14.52 13.46
N ALA A 121 18.32 15.21 12.49
CA ALA A 121 17.15 16.03 12.77
C ALA A 121 15.95 15.15 13.16
N ALA A 122 15.70 14.07 12.42
CA ALA A 122 14.62 13.13 12.69
C ALA A 122 14.75 12.47 14.07
N SER A 123 15.97 12.21 14.56
CA SER A 123 16.19 11.66 15.90
C SER A 123 15.84 12.62 17.04
N LYS A 124 15.57 13.90 16.75
CA LYS A 124 15.15 14.92 17.71
C LYS A 124 13.63 15.21 17.64
N ILE A 125 12.88 14.30 17.03
CA ILE A 125 11.43 14.35 16.96
C ILE A 125 10.88 13.50 18.11
N ASP A 126 10.28 14.17 19.09
CA ASP A 126 9.67 13.54 20.27
C ASP A 126 8.20 13.18 19.97
N THR A 127 7.48 14.09 19.31
CA THR A 127 6.08 13.90 18.88
C THR A 127 5.89 14.30 17.43
N SER A 128 4.98 13.62 16.71
CA SER A 128 4.58 14.01 15.35
C SER A 128 3.37 13.23 14.87
N SER A 129 2.75 13.75 13.81
CA SER A 129 1.78 13.03 12.99
C SER A 129 2.46 12.52 11.73
N TYR A 130 2.30 11.24 11.44
CA TYR A 130 2.82 10.58 10.26
C TYR A 130 1.68 10.23 9.31
N SER A 131 1.88 10.41 8.00
CA SER A 131 1.01 9.87 6.97
C SER A 131 1.86 9.23 5.88
N ILE A 132 1.55 7.99 5.53
CA ILE A 132 2.18 7.24 4.45
C ILE A 132 1.07 6.90 3.47
N SER A 133 1.27 7.22 2.20
CA SER A 133 0.33 6.90 1.13
C SER A 133 1.04 6.28 -0.06
N ALA A 134 0.36 5.37 -0.73
CA ALA A 134 0.77 4.79 -1.99
C ALA A 134 -0.41 4.87 -2.96
N SER A 135 -0.16 5.18 -4.23
CA SER A 135 -1.17 5.15 -5.27
C SER A 135 -0.62 4.57 -6.56
N VAL A 136 -1.47 3.89 -7.31
CA VAL A 136 -1.19 3.30 -8.61
C VAL A 136 -2.34 3.70 -9.53
N SER A 137 -2.03 4.38 -10.63
CA SER A 137 -3.04 4.88 -11.56
C SER A 137 -2.62 4.69 -13.01
N VAL A 138 -3.58 4.38 -13.88
CA VAL A 138 -3.37 4.31 -15.32
C VAL A 138 -3.75 5.65 -15.94
N GLY A 139 -2.74 6.36 -16.44
CA GLY A 139 -2.87 7.68 -17.06
C GLY A 139 -2.53 7.68 -18.54
N LYS A 140 -2.62 8.85 -19.16
CA LYS A 140 -2.14 9.08 -20.53
C LYS A 140 -0.63 8.87 -20.61
N ARG A 141 -0.15 8.23 -21.67
CA ARG A 141 1.28 8.08 -21.96
C ARG A 141 1.92 9.45 -22.24
N ASP A 142 3.01 9.77 -21.54
CA ASP A 142 3.83 10.96 -21.80
C ASP A 142 4.58 10.81 -23.13
N ALA A 143 4.93 11.93 -23.77
CA ALA A 143 5.56 11.90 -25.10
C ALA A 143 6.96 11.25 -25.10
N ASP A 144 7.66 11.29 -23.98
CA ASP A 144 9.01 10.74 -23.80
C ASP A 144 9.03 9.34 -23.14
N ALA A 145 7.85 8.79 -22.84
CA ALA A 145 7.68 7.55 -22.12
C ALA A 145 7.82 6.34 -23.06
N GLU A 146 8.76 5.45 -22.73
CA GLU A 146 9.10 4.26 -23.51
C GLU A 146 8.96 3.00 -22.64
N PRO A 147 8.45 1.87 -23.19
CA PRO A 147 8.42 0.60 -22.47
C PRO A 147 9.81 0.13 -22.05
N PHE A 148 9.89 -0.57 -20.92
CA PHE A 148 11.13 -1.26 -20.58
C PHE A 148 11.38 -2.40 -21.57
N SER A 149 12.55 -2.40 -22.20
CA SER A 149 13.03 -3.49 -23.04
C SER A 149 14.40 -3.89 -22.55
N SER A 150 14.49 -5.07 -21.92
CA SER A 150 15.80 -5.62 -21.57
C SER A 150 16.47 -6.16 -22.83
N LYS A 151 17.73 -5.77 -23.06
CA LYS A 151 18.54 -6.31 -24.16
C LYS A 151 19.27 -7.58 -23.72
N LEU A 152 19.28 -7.86 -22.42
CA LEU A 152 19.87 -9.05 -21.79
C LEU A 152 18.91 -10.24 -21.92
N THR A 153 18.77 -10.74 -23.13
CA THR A 153 18.22 -12.08 -23.35
C THR A 153 19.34 -13.09 -23.13
N LEU A 154 19.26 -13.87 -22.05
CA LEU A 154 20.18 -14.98 -21.84
C LEU A 154 20.02 -15.97 -23.00
N GLY A 155 21.08 -16.10 -23.80
CA GLY A 155 21.14 -17.08 -24.89
C GLY A 155 21.02 -18.51 -24.37
N ASN A 156 20.73 -19.46 -25.27
CA ASN A 156 20.51 -20.86 -24.91
C ASN A 156 21.64 -21.46 -24.06
N ALA A 157 22.91 -21.15 -24.38
CA ALA A 157 24.06 -21.61 -23.61
C ALA A 157 24.04 -21.14 -22.15
N ALA A 158 23.65 -19.89 -21.89
CA ALA A 158 23.56 -19.37 -20.53
C ALA A 158 22.40 -20.02 -19.76
N ARG A 159 21.26 -20.28 -20.40
CA ARG A 159 20.13 -21.00 -19.79
C ARG A 159 20.49 -22.43 -19.39
N GLU A 160 21.31 -23.11 -20.20
CA GLU A 160 21.82 -24.43 -19.84
C GLU A 160 22.75 -24.38 -18.61
N MET A 161 23.53 -23.32 -18.41
CA MET A 161 24.32 -23.14 -17.17
C MET A 161 23.44 -23.12 -15.91
N TYR A 162 22.26 -22.47 -15.97
CA TYR A 162 21.31 -22.47 -14.84
C TYR A 162 20.70 -23.85 -14.59
N LYS A 163 20.36 -24.59 -15.65
CA LYS A 163 19.88 -25.99 -15.50
C LYS A 163 20.96 -26.88 -14.88
N ASN A 164 22.20 -26.74 -15.33
CA ASN A 164 23.34 -27.48 -14.78
C ASN A 164 23.56 -27.14 -13.31
N ASP A 165 23.55 -25.86 -12.94
CA ASP A 165 23.71 -25.43 -11.54
C ASP A 165 22.56 -25.88 -10.64
N SER A 166 21.33 -25.88 -11.15
CA SER A 166 20.17 -26.44 -10.45
C SER A 166 20.35 -27.94 -10.19
N ALA A 167 20.77 -28.71 -11.19
CA ALA A 167 21.07 -30.12 -11.03
C ALA A 167 22.26 -30.37 -10.09
N ARG A 168 23.32 -29.56 -10.14
CA ARG A 168 24.44 -29.60 -9.19
C ARG A 168 23.98 -29.38 -7.76
N ALA A 169 23.14 -28.37 -7.52
CA ALA A 169 22.59 -28.10 -6.19
C ALA A 169 21.72 -29.24 -5.68
N GLN A 170 20.89 -29.83 -6.55
CA GLN A 170 20.09 -31.02 -6.20
C GLN A 170 20.98 -32.22 -5.84
N ASN A 171 22.00 -32.52 -6.65
CA ASN A 171 22.94 -33.61 -6.39
C ASN A 171 23.70 -33.37 -5.07
N ALA A 172 24.20 -32.16 -4.87
CA ALA A 172 24.88 -31.74 -3.65
C ALA A 172 23.98 -31.89 -2.42
N GLY A 173 22.74 -31.40 -2.49
CA GLY A 173 21.77 -31.50 -1.40
C GLY A 173 21.46 -32.96 -1.04
N ALA A 174 21.27 -33.81 -2.04
CA ALA A 174 21.04 -35.24 -1.84
C ALA A 174 22.26 -35.94 -1.19
N ILE A 175 23.48 -35.65 -1.65
CA ILE A 175 24.71 -36.19 -1.07
C ILE A 175 24.87 -35.73 0.39
N LEU A 176 24.69 -34.43 0.66
CA LEU A 176 24.82 -33.86 2.00
C LEU A 176 23.77 -34.42 2.96
N GLN A 177 22.52 -34.54 2.52
CA GLN A 177 21.45 -35.13 3.32
C GLN A 177 21.78 -36.58 3.68
N TYR A 178 22.25 -37.38 2.72
CA TYR A 178 22.69 -38.75 2.98
C TYR A 178 23.86 -38.80 3.97
N LEU A 179 24.92 -38.00 3.75
CA LEU A 179 26.07 -37.94 4.64
C LEU A 179 25.68 -37.49 6.06
N GLN A 180 24.74 -36.56 6.22
CA GLN A 180 24.24 -36.14 7.52
C GLN A 180 23.49 -37.25 8.25
N THR A 181 22.72 -38.10 7.55
CA THR A 181 22.10 -39.29 8.18
C THR A 181 23.14 -40.27 8.70
N LEU A 182 24.25 -40.46 7.96
CA LEU A 182 25.38 -41.25 8.45
C LEU A 182 26.01 -40.58 9.68
N GLY A 183 26.17 -39.26 9.64
CA GLY A 183 26.59 -38.38 10.75
C GLY A 183 25.82 -38.62 12.05
N TYR A 184 24.49 -38.72 11.96
CA TYR A 184 23.62 -39.03 13.10
C TYR A 184 23.84 -40.46 13.65
N SER A 185 24.20 -41.40 12.78
CA SER A 185 24.60 -42.77 13.16
C SER A 185 26.03 -42.87 13.70
N GLN A 186 26.84 -41.80 13.68
CA GLN A 186 28.27 -41.81 14.05
C GLN A 186 28.57 -41.77 15.56
N LYS A 187 27.80 -42.49 16.39
CA LYS A 187 28.43 -42.97 17.62
C LYS A 187 29.46 -44.08 17.35
N THR A 188 29.56 -44.65 16.13
CA THR A 188 30.48 -45.78 15.86
C THR A 188 31.19 -45.90 14.48
N ASN A 189 30.84 -45.21 13.37
CA ASN A 189 31.46 -45.46 12.04
C ASN A 189 32.00 -44.19 11.31
N PRO A 190 33.16 -44.27 10.61
CA PRO A 190 33.72 -43.15 9.83
C PRO A 190 32.95 -42.88 8.53
N TYR A 191 33.06 -41.66 8.00
CA TYR A 191 32.52 -41.34 6.67
C TYR A 191 33.13 -42.23 5.57
N PRO A 192 32.43 -42.42 4.42
CA PRO A 192 32.96 -43.17 3.29
C PRO A 192 34.26 -42.57 2.75
N ALA A 193 35.18 -43.42 2.31
CA ALA A 193 36.51 -43.00 1.85
C ALA A 193 36.50 -42.35 0.46
N THR A 194 35.53 -42.70 -0.38
CA THR A 194 35.38 -42.24 -1.78
C THR A 194 33.92 -41.93 -2.08
N ALA A 195 33.65 -41.11 -3.11
CA ALA A 195 32.27 -40.80 -3.50
C ALA A 195 31.55 -42.01 -4.11
N LYS A 196 32.23 -42.88 -4.87
CA LYS A 196 31.67 -44.17 -5.31
C LYS A 196 31.18 -45.06 -4.17
N GLN A 197 31.86 -45.05 -3.03
CA GLN A 197 31.44 -45.81 -1.86
C GLN A 197 30.09 -45.30 -1.31
N LEU A 198 29.76 -44.02 -1.50
CA LEU A 198 28.45 -43.46 -1.13
C LEU A 198 27.31 -44.15 -1.88
N LEU A 199 27.47 -44.39 -3.19
CA LEU A 199 26.46 -45.07 -3.99
C LEU A 199 26.28 -46.53 -3.56
N VAL A 200 27.38 -47.22 -3.29
CA VAL A 200 27.37 -48.62 -2.84
C VAL A 200 26.66 -48.75 -1.49
N ASP A 201 26.94 -47.84 -0.54
CA ASP A 201 26.35 -47.89 0.79
C ASP A 201 24.90 -47.38 0.81
N ALA A 202 24.57 -46.39 -0.02
CA ALA A 202 23.20 -45.94 -0.23
C ALA A 202 22.34 -47.05 -0.86
N GLY A 203 22.87 -47.80 -1.83
CA GLY A 203 22.16 -48.92 -2.48
C GLY A 203 21.83 -50.09 -1.54
N LYS A 204 22.56 -50.23 -0.43
CA LYS A 204 22.27 -51.23 0.62
C LYS A 204 21.12 -50.81 1.54
N GLN A 205 20.77 -49.52 1.58
CA GLN A 205 19.73 -48.98 2.45
C GLN A 205 18.48 -48.58 1.63
N LYS A 206 17.30 -49.11 1.99
CA LYS A 206 16.01 -48.81 1.32
C LYS A 206 15.42 -47.44 1.70
N TYR A 207 16.24 -46.38 1.80
CA TYR A 207 15.74 -45.03 2.10
C TYR A 207 15.25 -44.31 0.84
N TYR A 208 14.20 -43.50 0.96
CA TYR A 208 13.59 -42.75 -0.14
C TYR A 208 14.59 -41.89 -0.95
N TYR A 209 15.60 -41.34 -0.26
CA TYR A 209 16.58 -40.42 -0.83
C TYR A 209 17.71 -41.08 -1.65
N THR A 210 17.90 -42.40 -1.54
CA THR A 210 19.00 -43.10 -2.23
C THR A 210 18.77 -43.24 -3.74
N SER A 211 17.51 -43.14 -4.18
CA SER A 211 17.10 -43.18 -5.60
C SER A 211 17.48 -41.94 -6.41
N LYS A 212 17.86 -40.83 -5.75
CA LYS A 212 18.18 -39.54 -6.38
C LYS A 212 19.64 -39.12 -6.21
N LEU A 213 20.48 -40.00 -5.66
CA LEU A 213 21.86 -39.68 -5.33
C LEU A 213 22.73 -39.82 -6.59
N SER A 214 23.22 -38.70 -7.11
CA SER A 214 24.17 -38.67 -8.22
C SER A 214 25.48 -38.02 -7.77
N ILE A 215 26.60 -38.65 -8.11
CA ILE A 215 27.96 -38.16 -7.81
C ILE A 215 28.64 -37.56 -9.04
N THR A 216 27.95 -37.48 -10.17
CA THR A 216 28.50 -36.96 -11.43
C THR A 216 27.96 -35.56 -11.74
N ASP A 217 28.83 -34.75 -12.34
CA ASP A 217 28.48 -33.43 -12.83
C ASP A 217 27.62 -33.54 -14.10
N PRO A 218 26.49 -32.83 -14.21
CA PRO A 218 25.55 -32.97 -15.32
C PRO A 218 26.09 -32.48 -16.68
N LYS A 219 27.19 -31.71 -16.69
CA LYS A 219 27.78 -31.17 -17.91
C LYS A 219 29.06 -31.89 -18.30
N THR A 220 29.95 -32.12 -17.34
CA THR A 220 31.27 -32.74 -17.59
C THR A 220 31.24 -34.25 -17.50
N GLU A 221 30.20 -34.83 -16.88
CA GLU A 221 30.06 -36.25 -16.57
C GLU A 221 31.16 -36.80 -15.63
N GLU A 222 32.04 -35.93 -15.12
CA GLU A 222 33.07 -36.28 -14.15
C GLU A 222 32.51 -36.41 -12.74
N GLU A 223 33.20 -37.19 -11.88
CA GLU A 223 32.84 -37.35 -10.47
C GLU A 223 33.10 -36.04 -9.72
N TYR A 224 32.17 -35.63 -8.85
CA TYR A 224 32.39 -34.51 -7.95
C TYR A 224 33.60 -34.77 -7.04
N GLY A 225 34.34 -33.71 -6.72
CA GLY A 225 35.47 -33.83 -5.81
C GLY A 225 34.99 -34.28 -4.43
N TYR A 226 35.52 -35.39 -3.92
CA TYR A 226 35.16 -35.88 -2.60
C TYR A 226 36.40 -36.36 -1.85
N ARG A 227 36.55 -35.91 -0.59
CA ARG A 227 37.64 -36.36 0.28
C ARG A 227 37.18 -36.48 1.72
N ARG A 228 37.52 -37.59 2.37
CA ARG A 228 37.34 -37.77 3.82
C ARG A 228 38.50 -37.17 4.61
N SER A 229 38.23 -36.63 5.80
CA SER A 229 39.28 -36.25 6.75
C SER A 229 40.07 -37.46 7.25
N GLY A 230 41.32 -37.23 7.70
CA GLY A 230 42.19 -38.29 8.20
C GLY A 230 41.64 -39.03 9.44
N ASP A 231 40.89 -38.34 10.29
CA ASP A 231 40.21 -38.91 11.46
C ASP A 231 38.86 -39.58 11.14
N GLY A 232 38.40 -39.49 9.89
CA GLY A 232 37.15 -40.08 9.41
C GLY A 232 35.88 -39.38 9.90
N LYS A 233 35.98 -38.29 10.66
CA LYS A 233 34.86 -37.58 11.30
C LYS A 233 34.35 -36.37 10.51
N ASN A 234 34.94 -36.09 9.35
CA ASN A 234 34.51 -35.03 8.44
C ASN A 234 34.74 -35.44 6.97
N PHE A 235 34.21 -34.65 6.05
CA PHE A 235 34.40 -34.78 4.61
C PHE A 235 34.46 -33.41 3.94
N GLU A 236 34.94 -33.40 2.71
CA GLU A 236 34.90 -32.27 1.79
C GLU A 236 34.27 -32.74 0.48
N LEU A 237 33.12 -32.15 0.11
CA LEU A 237 32.49 -32.32 -1.19
C LEU A 237 32.69 -31.03 -1.99
N THR A 238 33.36 -31.11 -3.13
CA THR A 238 33.73 -29.96 -3.96
C THR A 238 32.99 -30.01 -5.28
N ILE A 239 32.27 -28.94 -5.59
CA ILE A 239 31.46 -28.79 -6.80
C ILE A 239 31.79 -27.44 -7.44
N ASN A 240 31.96 -27.41 -8.76
CA ASN A 240 32.19 -26.19 -9.52
C ASN A 240 30.87 -25.78 -10.18
N PHE A 241 30.29 -24.67 -9.73
CA PHE A 241 29.11 -24.07 -10.36
C PHE A 241 29.51 -23.22 -11.59
N GLU A 242 28.55 -22.89 -12.43
CA GLU A 242 28.77 -22.16 -13.69
C GLU A 242 28.35 -20.68 -13.60
N THR A 243 27.35 -20.35 -12.79
CA THR A 243 26.76 -19.01 -12.68
C THR A 243 27.11 -18.32 -11.37
N ASP A 244 27.27 -16.99 -11.41
CA ASP A 244 27.43 -16.20 -10.18
C ASP A 244 26.14 -16.21 -9.35
N ASN A 245 24.97 -16.27 -10.02
CA ASN A 245 23.69 -16.45 -9.33
C ASN A 245 23.65 -17.71 -8.46
N ALA A 246 24.23 -18.84 -8.89
CA ALA A 246 24.29 -20.03 -8.03
C ALA A 246 25.02 -19.75 -6.71
N ILE A 247 26.11 -18.99 -6.77
CA ILE A 247 26.88 -18.57 -5.59
C ILE A 247 26.06 -17.63 -4.70
N VAL A 248 25.35 -16.67 -5.31
CA VAL A 248 24.39 -15.80 -4.62
C VAL A 248 23.34 -16.61 -3.86
N GLN A 249 22.70 -17.59 -4.52
CA GLN A 249 21.64 -18.39 -3.89
C GLN A 249 22.18 -19.26 -2.76
N LEU A 250 23.37 -19.86 -2.91
CA LEU A 250 24.00 -20.66 -1.84
C LEU A 250 24.29 -19.84 -0.57
N LYS A 251 24.68 -18.57 -0.73
CA LYS A 251 24.89 -17.64 0.39
C LYS A 251 23.58 -17.25 1.10
N LYS A 252 22.42 -17.41 0.45
CA LYS A 252 21.08 -17.07 0.98
C LYS A 252 20.40 -18.21 1.74
N ILE A 253 21.02 -19.39 1.79
CA ILE A 253 20.44 -20.56 2.45
C ILE A 253 20.36 -20.32 3.96
N TYR A 254 19.21 -20.67 4.53
CA TYR A 254 18.99 -20.64 5.98
C TYR A 254 20.07 -21.49 6.68
N ASN A 255 20.81 -20.87 7.61
CA ASN A 255 21.99 -21.42 8.29
C ASN A 255 23.26 -21.60 7.43
N PHE A 256 23.50 -20.74 6.44
CA PHE A 256 24.80 -20.67 5.76
C PHE A 256 25.93 -20.39 6.76
N LYS A 257 26.98 -21.22 6.73
CA LYS A 257 28.19 -21.09 7.57
C LYS A 257 29.42 -21.01 6.67
N PRO A 258 30.11 -19.85 6.58
CA PRO A 258 31.24 -19.68 5.65
C PRO A 258 32.43 -20.62 5.96
N GLU A 259 32.59 -21.01 7.22
CA GLU A 259 33.58 -21.99 7.66
C GLU A 259 33.25 -23.43 7.25
N ALA A 260 31.96 -23.75 7.09
CA ALA A 260 31.50 -25.08 6.72
C ALA A 260 31.28 -25.23 5.21
N THR A 261 30.77 -24.19 4.56
CA THR A 261 30.53 -24.09 3.11
C THR A 261 31.47 -23.02 2.54
N ARG A 262 32.67 -23.46 2.15
CA ARG A 262 33.73 -22.59 1.64
C ARG A 262 33.50 -22.31 0.16
N ILE A 263 33.56 -21.04 -0.23
CA ILE A 263 33.32 -20.61 -1.61
C ILE A 263 34.55 -19.85 -2.12
N GLU A 264 35.17 -20.37 -3.18
CA GLU A 264 36.32 -19.78 -3.86
C GLU A 264 35.98 -19.56 -5.35
N GLY A 265 35.54 -18.35 -5.68
CA GLY A 265 34.92 -18.08 -6.99
C GLY A 265 33.66 -18.92 -7.16
N LYS A 266 33.63 -19.79 -8.18
CA LYS A 266 32.52 -20.71 -8.44
C LYS A 266 32.73 -22.11 -7.89
N ARG A 267 33.87 -22.37 -7.24
CA ARG A 267 34.15 -23.62 -6.56
C ARG A 267 33.58 -23.56 -5.15
N VAL A 268 32.74 -24.53 -4.80
CA VAL A 268 32.12 -24.64 -3.49
C VAL A 268 32.52 -25.94 -2.84
N THR A 269 33.07 -25.86 -1.63
CA THR A 269 33.44 -27.00 -0.80
C THR A 269 32.52 -27.08 0.41
N PHE A 270 31.69 -28.11 0.44
CA PHE A 270 30.79 -28.44 1.53
C PHE A 270 31.46 -29.40 2.52
N THR A 271 31.08 -29.30 3.79
CA THR A 271 31.55 -30.17 4.87
C THR A 271 30.37 -30.75 5.64
N LYS A 272 30.64 -31.53 6.70
CA LYS A 272 29.59 -32.12 7.55
C LYS A 272 28.62 -31.08 8.15
N ASP A 273 29.09 -29.85 8.36
CA ASP A 273 28.32 -28.78 8.99
C ASP A 273 27.62 -27.86 7.98
N SER A 274 27.76 -28.14 6.68
CA SER A 274 27.05 -27.43 5.60
C SER A 274 25.57 -27.79 5.58
N SER A 275 24.72 -26.84 5.18
CA SER A 275 23.29 -27.11 4.95
C SER A 275 23.10 -28.10 3.80
N SER A 276 22.16 -29.04 3.96
CA SER A 276 21.73 -29.97 2.91
C SER A 276 20.54 -29.45 2.11
N TYR A 277 19.86 -28.40 2.58
CA TYR A 277 18.72 -27.80 1.89
C TYR A 277 19.21 -26.78 0.87
N LEU A 278 19.60 -27.27 -0.30
CA LEU A 278 20.12 -26.47 -1.40
C LEU A 278 19.04 -26.30 -2.48
N TYR A 279 18.64 -25.06 -2.77
CA TYR A 279 17.73 -24.75 -3.86
C TYR A 279 18.32 -23.67 -4.76
N ILE A 280 18.43 -23.98 -6.05
CA ILE A 280 18.82 -23.05 -7.10
C ILE A 280 17.86 -23.25 -8.28
N SER A 281 17.25 -22.17 -8.73
CA SER A 281 16.35 -22.18 -9.90
C SER A 281 17.08 -22.64 -11.15
N SER A 282 16.43 -23.50 -11.95
CA SER A 282 16.89 -23.90 -13.29
C SER A 282 16.66 -22.81 -14.34
N GLU A 283 15.86 -21.81 -14.00
CA GLU A 283 15.62 -20.63 -14.81
C GLU A 283 16.37 -19.43 -14.24
N PRO A 284 16.91 -18.55 -15.10
CA PRO A 284 17.53 -17.33 -14.64
C PRO A 284 16.53 -16.43 -13.90
N PRO A 285 16.96 -15.73 -12.84
CA PRO A 285 16.09 -14.79 -12.15
C PRO A 285 15.62 -13.73 -13.14
N LYS A 286 14.31 -13.52 -13.21
CA LYS A 286 13.76 -12.39 -13.97
C LYS A 286 14.16 -11.09 -13.26
N PRO A 287 14.78 -10.12 -13.97
CA PRO A 287 15.04 -8.82 -13.38
C PRO A 287 13.72 -8.17 -12.92
N PHE A 288 13.76 -7.45 -11.80
CA PHE A 288 12.57 -6.81 -11.23
C PHE A 288 11.78 -5.99 -12.26
N LEU A 289 12.47 -5.23 -13.11
CA LEU A 289 11.82 -4.42 -14.14
C LEU A 289 11.18 -5.24 -15.27
N VAL A 290 11.69 -6.44 -15.57
CA VAL A 290 11.02 -7.36 -16.51
C VAL A 290 9.71 -7.84 -15.88
N SER A 291 9.74 -8.25 -14.61
CA SER A 291 8.53 -8.66 -13.90
C SER A 291 7.53 -7.51 -13.75
N LEU A 292 8.00 -6.30 -13.48
CA LEU A 292 7.18 -5.09 -13.46
C LEU A 292 6.56 -4.84 -14.85
N GLN A 293 7.36 -4.96 -15.93
CA GLN A 293 6.90 -4.80 -17.30
C GLN A 293 5.81 -5.83 -17.67
N GLU A 294 5.97 -7.08 -17.25
CA GLU A 294 4.94 -8.12 -17.41
C GLU A 294 3.67 -7.74 -16.66
N MET A 295 3.77 -7.30 -15.40
CA MET A 295 2.63 -6.91 -14.58
C MET A 295 1.86 -5.73 -15.19
N VAL A 296 2.56 -4.68 -15.65
CA VAL A 296 1.91 -3.49 -16.21
C VAL A 296 1.21 -3.74 -17.55
N ASN A 297 1.59 -4.79 -18.29
CA ASN A 297 0.92 -5.18 -19.53
C ASN A 297 -0.51 -5.70 -19.31
N TYR A 298 -0.83 -6.18 -18.09
CA TYR A 298 -2.14 -6.75 -17.75
C TYR A 298 -2.98 -5.84 -16.85
N ALA A 299 -2.53 -4.61 -16.62
CA ALA A 299 -3.26 -3.66 -15.79
C ALA A 299 -4.61 -3.27 -16.44
N PRO A 300 -5.70 -3.15 -15.65
CA PRO A 300 -6.96 -2.63 -16.17
C PRO A 300 -6.81 -1.20 -16.70
N PRO A 301 -7.39 -0.84 -17.88
CA PRO A 301 -7.23 0.48 -18.47
C PRO A 301 -7.74 1.65 -17.60
N GLU A 302 -8.70 1.37 -16.72
CA GLU A 302 -9.35 2.32 -15.80
C GLU A 302 -8.72 2.32 -14.40
N MET A 303 -7.70 1.48 -14.16
CA MET A 303 -7.16 1.26 -12.80
C MET A 303 -6.71 2.56 -12.13
N ASN A 304 -7.29 2.83 -10.97
CA ASN A 304 -6.91 3.90 -10.06
C ASN A 304 -7.09 3.45 -8.61
N VAL A 305 -5.98 3.14 -7.94
CA VAL A 305 -5.96 2.57 -6.60
C VAL A 305 -5.08 3.44 -5.70
N SER A 306 -5.54 3.69 -4.48
CA SER A 306 -4.75 4.35 -3.45
C SER A 306 -4.94 3.72 -2.09
N PHE A 307 -3.88 3.76 -1.30
CA PHE A 307 -3.83 3.38 0.10
C PHE A 307 -3.18 4.50 0.88
N SER A 308 -3.67 4.77 2.08
CA SER A 308 -3.01 5.63 3.05
C SER A 308 -3.15 5.09 4.46
N ALA A 309 -2.12 5.32 5.25
CA ALA A 309 -2.08 5.05 6.67
C ALA A 309 -1.57 6.32 7.36
N SER A 310 -2.22 6.72 8.45
CA SER A 310 -1.74 7.82 9.27
C SER A 310 -1.69 7.39 10.73
N ALA A 311 -0.71 7.92 11.46
CA ALA A 311 -0.50 7.64 12.85
C ALA A 311 -0.17 8.91 13.63
N GLN A 312 -0.70 9.03 14.83
CA GLN A 312 -0.29 10.00 15.83
C GLN A 312 0.27 9.24 17.03
N THR A 313 1.46 9.61 17.48
CA THR A 313 2.20 8.87 18.50
C THR A 313 2.79 9.81 19.53
N ASP A 314 2.63 9.46 20.80
CA ASP A 314 3.31 10.08 21.94
C ASP A 314 4.38 9.11 22.49
N TRP A 315 5.65 9.37 22.15
CA TRP A 315 6.78 8.50 22.52
C TRP A 315 7.37 8.78 23.89
N GLU A 316 6.87 9.78 24.65
CA GLU A 316 7.41 10.12 25.97
C GLU A 316 7.02 9.08 27.05
N LYS A 317 5.95 8.31 26.83
CA LYS A 317 5.45 7.31 27.79
C LYS A 317 6.04 5.92 27.55
N GLU A 318 6.32 5.17 28.62
CA GLU A 318 6.79 3.78 28.53
C GLU A 318 5.84 2.88 27.72
N THR A 319 4.53 3.13 27.79
CA THR A 319 3.51 2.58 26.89
C THR A 319 2.93 3.71 26.05
N ALA A 320 3.36 3.81 24.79
CA ALA A 320 2.92 4.89 23.91
C ALA A 320 1.41 4.79 23.62
N ASP A 321 0.69 5.88 23.88
CA ASP A 321 -0.65 6.09 23.34
C ASP A 321 -0.52 6.35 21.83
N TRP A 322 -1.39 5.75 21.03
CA TRP A 322 -1.34 5.90 19.58
C TRP A 322 -2.71 5.89 18.96
N LYS A 323 -2.86 6.65 17.86
CA LYS A 323 -4.04 6.64 17.00
C LYS A 323 -3.62 6.36 15.58
N PHE A 324 -4.29 5.42 14.92
CA PHE A 324 -4.07 4.99 13.55
C PHE A 324 -5.34 5.18 12.72
N ASN A 325 -5.18 5.64 11.49
CA ASN A 325 -6.24 5.60 10.47
C ASN A 325 -5.68 4.97 9.20
N GLY A 326 -6.40 3.99 8.65
CA GLY A 326 -6.12 3.39 7.36
C GLY A 326 -7.26 3.66 6.39
N ASP A 327 -6.92 4.08 5.17
CA ASP A 327 -7.85 4.32 4.07
C ASP A 327 -7.35 3.61 2.81
N ALA A 328 -8.25 3.00 2.05
CA ALA A 328 -7.94 2.48 0.73
C ALA A 328 -9.12 2.68 -0.21
N THR A 329 -8.85 3.13 -1.42
CA THR A 329 -9.86 3.29 -2.47
C THR A 329 -9.34 2.65 -3.75
N GLY A 330 -10.23 2.07 -4.54
CA GLY A 330 -9.88 1.53 -5.83
C GLY A 330 -11.02 1.62 -6.82
N ASP A 331 -10.67 1.91 -8.06
CA ASP A 331 -11.50 1.83 -9.25
C ASP A 331 -10.75 0.98 -10.28
N LEU A 332 -11.34 -0.13 -10.69
CA LEU A 332 -10.80 -1.05 -11.70
C LEU A 332 -11.71 -1.13 -12.94
N GLY A 333 -12.64 -0.17 -13.09
CA GLY A 333 -13.65 -0.14 -14.15
C GLY A 333 -14.98 -0.73 -13.69
N ASP A 334 -15.08 -2.06 -13.61
CA ASP A 334 -16.29 -2.78 -13.19
C ASP A 334 -16.40 -2.94 -11.67
N LEU A 335 -15.28 -2.82 -10.96
CA LEU A 335 -15.18 -2.91 -9.52
C LEU A 335 -14.67 -1.60 -8.91
N THR A 336 -15.47 -1.02 -8.02
CA THR A 336 -15.03 0.07 -7.14
C THR A 336 -15.10 -0.36 -5.68
N TYR A 337 -14.12 0.07 -4.89
CA TYR A 337 -14.10 -0.18 -3.45
C TYR A 337 -13.60 1.03 -2.67
N LYS A 338 -14.05 1.12 -1.42
CA LYS A 338 -13.55 2.07 -0.43
C LYS A 338 -13.51 1.41 0.93
N LEU A 339 -12.37 1.45 1.58
CA LEU A 339 -12.08 0.90 2.90
C LEU A 339 -11.60 2.04 3.78
N ASN A 340 -12.14 2.18 4.98
CA ASN A 340 -11.64 3.13 5.96
C ASN A 340 -11.84 2.58 7.37
N ALA A 341 -10.76 2.53 8.13
CA ALA A 341 -10.76 2.03 9.50
C ALA A 341 -9.86 2.88 10.40
N ASP A 342 -10.29 3.08 11.64
CA ASP A 342 -9.51 3.68 12.70
C ASP A 342 -9.18 2.64 13.76
N ALA A 343 -8.00 2.78 14.35
CA ALA A 343 -7.59 2.08 15.55
C ALA A 343 -6.95 3.07 16.52
N LEU A 344 -7.09 2.82 17.81
CA LEU A 344 -6.62 3.72 18.85
C LEU A 344 -6.26 2.90 20.10
N LYS A 345 -5.13 3.20 20.73
CA LYS A 345 -4.76 2.68 22.05
C LYS A 345 -4.66 3.86 23.01
N LYS A 346 -5.36 3.76 24.14
CA LYS A 346 -5.31 4.73 25.22
C LYS A 346 -5.25 4.02 26.57
N ASP A 347 -4.19 4.27 27.34
CA ASP A 347 -4.01 3.73 28.69
C ASP A 347 -4.16 2.19 28.75
N GLY A 348 -3.68 1.47 27.72
CA GLY A 348 -3.74 0.01 27.61
C GLY A 348 -5.06 -0.56 27.07
N ILE A 349 -6.06 0.29 26.79
CA ILE A 349 -7.33 -0.09 26.19
C ILE A 349 -7.28 0.19 24.69
N TYR A 350 -7.79 -0.75 23.89
CA TYR A 350 -7.86 -0.63 22.43
C TYR A 350 -9.26 -0.25 21.96
N TYR A 351 -9.31 0.57 20.92
CA TYR A 351 -10.52 1.04 20.29
C TYR A 351 -10.41 0.84 18.77
N LEU A 352 -11.40 0.21 18.16
CA LEU A 352 -11.43 -0.04 16.71
C LEU A 352 -12.72 0.50 16.12
N ARG A 353 -12.65 1.06 14.91
CA ARG A 353 -13.84 1.52 14.17
C ARG A 353 -13.64 1.28 12.69
N VAL A 354 -14.62 0.66 12.04
CA VAL A 354 -14.64 0.50 10.58
C VAL A 354 -15.67 1.47 10.01
N ASN A 355 -15.24 2.54 9.36
CA ASN A 355 -16.13 3.56 8.80
C ASN A 355 -16.70 3.13 7.45
N ASN A 356 -15.86 2.51 6.60
CA ASN A 356 -16.31 2.00 5.33
C ASN A 356 -15.69 0.65 5.03
N ILE A 357 -16.52 -0.29 4.57
CA ILE A 357 -16.09 -1.57 4.04
C ILE A 357 -17.13 -2.10 3.04
N PRO A 358 -16.71 -2.50 1.83
CA PRO A 358 -17.60 -3.18 0.89
C PRO A 358 -18.15 -4.47 1.51
N SER A 359 -19.41 -4.79 1.22
CA SER A 359 -20.09 -5.98 1.73
C SER A 359 -19.41 -7.29 1.30
N ILE A 360 -18.69 -7.29 0.17
CA ILE A 360 -17.97 -8.46 -0.36
C ILE A 360 -16.86 -8.96 0.57
N PHE A 361 -16.20 -8.08 1.34
CA PHE A 361 -15.07 -8.48 2.19
C PHE A 361 -15.51 -8.91 3.58
N LEU A 362 -16.39 -8.15 4.23
CA LEU A 362 -16.86 -8.41 5.61
C LEU A 362 -18.31 -7.92 5.79
N GLY A 363 -19.25 -8.46 5.02
CA GLY A 363 -20.66 -8.03 5.07
C GLY A 363 -21.34 -8.16 6.44
N PHE A 364 -20.85 -9.06 7.31
CA PHE A 364 -21.43 -9.31 8.63
C PHE A 364 -21.20 -8.16 9.64
N ILE A 365 -20.16 -7.33 9.44
CA ILE A 365 -19.93 -6.13 10.28
C ILE A 365 -20.66 -4.89 9.72
N GLY A 366 -21.51 -5.05 8.71
CA GLY A 366 -22.27 -3.94 8.12
C GLY A 366 -23.08 -3.14 9.14
N ASN A 367 -23.65 -3.82 10.15
CA ASN A 367 -24.49 -3.21 11.18
C ASN A 367 -23.73 -2.38 12.22
N ILE A 368 -22.41 -2.58 12.33
CA ILE A 368 -21.55 -1.89 13.30
C ILE A 368 -20.62 -0.86 12.64
N LYS A 369 -20.85 -0.53 11.36
CA LYS A 369 -20.10 0.51 10.64
C LYS A 369 -20.15 1.84 11.39
N GLY A 370 -19.00 2.50 11.51
CA GLY A 370 -18.84 3.79 12.20
C GLY A 370 -18.90 3.73 13.72
N GLN A 371 -19.16 2.57 14.33
CA GLN A 371 -19.18 2.42 15.78
C GLN A 371 -17.78 2.12 16.32
N TRP A 372 -17.43 2.72 17.46
CA TRP A 372 -16.19 2.42 18.18
C TRP A 372 -16.37 1.18 19.04
N ILE A 373 -15.46 0.23 18.90
CA ILE A 373 -15.42 -1.03 19.63
C ILE A 373 -14.28 -0.95 20.64
N LYS A 374 -14.61 -0.96 21.91
CA LYS A 374 -13.69 -0.99 23.05
C LYS A 374 -13.29 -2.43 23.37
N ILE A 375 -11.99 -2.67 23.46
CA ILE A 375 -11.36 -3.93 23.84
C ILE A 375 -10.45 -3.65 25.02
N ASP A 376 -10.82 -4.17 26.19
CA ASP A 376 -10.03 -4.11 27.41
C ASP A 376 -9.34 -5.47 27.65
N PRO A 377 -8.02 -5.59 27.45
CA PRO A 377 -7.28 -6.83 27.62
C PRO A 377 -7.32 -7.38 29.06
N ASN A 378 -7.49 -6.52 30.07
CA ASN A 378 -7.48 -6.93 31.47
C ASN A 378 -8.83 -7.50 31.91
N ALA A 379 -9.93 -6.98 31.35
CA ALA A 379 -11.28 -7.53 31.54
C ALA A 379 -11.43 -8.95 30.96
N ALA A 380 -10.58 -9.35 30.00
CA ALA A 380 -10.58 -10.68 29.39
C ALA A 380 -10.06 -11.81 30.31
N THR A 381 -9.43 -11.47 31.44
CA THR A 381 -8.85 -12.46 32.38
C THR A 381 -9.76 -12.88 33.54
N SER A 382 -10.94 -12.24 33.69
CA SER A 382 -11.77 -12.36 34.91
C SER A 382 -13.15 -13.00 34.73
N SER A 383 -13.50 -13.55 33.57
CA SER A 383 -14.81 -14.20 33.33
C SER A 383 -14.65 -15.68 32.96
N GLU A 384 -15.38 -16.56 33.64
CA GLU A 384 -15.40 -18.02 33.44
C GLU A 384 -16.01 -18.49 32.08
N ASP A 385 -16.42 -17.58 31.20
CA ASP A 385 -17.03 -17.93 29.91
C ASP A 385 -16.01 -18.05 28.76
N ALA A 386 -16.03 -19.22 28.13
CA ALA A 386 -15.01 -19.78 27.24
C ALA A 386 -14.89 -19.13 25.83
N SER A 387 -15.25 -17.86 25.64
CA SER A 387 -15.14 -17.18 24.33
C SER A 387 -13.91 -16.25 24.20
N TYR A 388 -13.15 -16.04 25.26
CA TYR A 388 -12.07 -15.04 25.31
C TYR A 388 -10.71 -15.47 24.74
N GLY A 389 -10.53 -16.72 24.32
CA GLY A 389 -9.30 -17.19 23.69
C GLY A 389 -8.92 -16.45 22.40
N ASP A 390 -9.90 -15.84 21.71
CA ASP A 390 -9.74 -15.17 20.41
C ASP A 390 -9.04 -13.80 20.48
N PHE A 391 -8.90 -13.19 21.67
CA PHE A 391 -8.19 -11.92 21.85
C PHE A 391 -6.79 -12.07 22.46
N SER A 392 -6.30 -13.32 22.61
CA SER A 392 -4.96 -13.63 23.11
C SER A 392 -3.83 -12.92 22.34
N TYR A 393 -4.08 -12.56 21.08
CA TYR A 393 -3.20 -11.72 20.27
C TYR A 393 -2.94 -10.33 20.89
N PHE A 394 -3.98 -9.66 21.40
CA PHE A 394 -3.84 -8.33 22.00
C PHE A 394 -3.27 -8.37 23.42
N THR A 395 -3.46 -9.48 24.15
CA THR A 395 -2.96 -9.65 25.52
C THR A 395 -1.50 -10.11 25.56
N ASN A 396 -1.07 -10.92 24.58
CA ASN A 396 0.23 -11.59 24.62
C ASN A 396 1.13 -11.15 23.45
N GLU A 397 0.66 -11.26 22.21
CA GLU A 397 1.49 -11.05 21.01
C GLU A 397 1.86 -9.58 20.78
N VAL A 398 0.92 -8.64 21.00
CA VAL A 398 1.19 -7.20 20.83
C VAL A 398 2.22 -6.69 21.85
N PRO A 399 2.09 -6.95 23.17
CA PRO A 399 3.12 -6.60 24.14
C PRO A 399 4.48 -7.26 23.88
N ASP A 400 4.50 -8.54 23.47
CA ASP A 400 5.74 -9.25 23.14
C ASP A 400 6.41 -8.65 21.89
N ALA A 401 5.64 -8.25 20.88
CA ALA A 401 6.12 -7.52 19.71
C ALA A 401 6.66 -6.13 20.09
N GLU A 402 5.98 -5.39 20.96
CA GLU A 402 6.45 -4.09 21.50
C GLU A 402 7.78 -4.25 22.26
N LYS A 403 7.89 -5.30 23.08
CA LYS A 403 9.11 -5.63 23.84
C LYS A 403 10.27 -5.99 22.91
N LYS A 404 10.05 -6.90 21.96
CA LYS A 404 11.07 -7.32 20.98
C LYS A 404 11.52 -6.15 20.10
N TYR A 405 10.61 -5.25 19.72
CA TYR A 405 10.94 -4.02 19.01
C TYR A 405 11.87 -3.12 19.84
N LYS A 406 11.58 -2.93 21.14
CA LYS A 406 12.40 -2.09 22.04
C LYS A 406 13.81 -2.68 22.23
N GLU A 407 13.93 -3.99 22.41
CA GLU A 407 15.20 -4.68 22.64
C GLU A 407 16.17 -4.53 21.44
N ASN A 408 15.65 -4.62 20.21
CA ASN A 408 16.47 -4.58 18.99
C ASN A 408 16.68 -3.16 18.41
N ARG A 409 16.00 -2.14 18.95
CA ARG A 409 15.99 -0.78 18.39
C ARG A 409 17.36 -0.11 18.41
N ARG A 410 18.15 -0.29 19.48
CA ARG A 410 19.44 0.44 19.65
C ARG A 410 20.44 0.09 18.55
N GLU A 411 20.59 -1.20 18.27
CA GLU A 411 21.56 -1.69 17.28
C GLU A 411 21.13 -1.33 15.86
N LEU A 412 19.83 -1.39 15.57
CA LEU A 412 19.26 -0.94 14.31
C LEU A 412 19.46 0.58 14.08
N LEU A 413 19.25 1.41 15.10
CA LEU A 413 19.47 2.86 15.00
C LEU A 413 20.93 3.20 14.72
N GLU A 414 21.88 2.53 15.37
CA GLU A 414 23.31 2.71 15.11
C GLU A 414 23.66 2.32 13.66
N LEU A 415 23.10 1.23 13.12
CA LEU A 415 23.30 0.82 11.74
C LEU A 415 22.71 1.84 10.75
N ILE A 416 21.50 2.34 10.99
CA ILE A 416 20.86 3.37 10.15
C ILE A 416 21.69 4.67 10.15
N GLN A 417 22.23 5.07 11.31
CA GLN A 417 23.14 6.22 11.40
C GLN A 417 24.42 6.04 10.59
N LYS A 418 25.03 4.85 10.66
CA LYS A 418 26.18 4.52 9.82
C LYS A 418 25.84 4.51 8.34
N ALA A 419 24.70 3.94 7.96
CA ALA A 419 24.23 3.96 6.58
C ALA A 419 24.08 5.40 6.06
N ALA A 420 23.43 6.28 6.81
CA ALA A 420 23.28 7.69 6.43
C ALA A 420 24.63 8.40 6.24
N THR A 421 25.59 8.13 7.13
CA THR A 421 26.96 8.69 7.01
C THR A 421 27.69 8.17 5.77
N ILE A 422 27.64 6.87 5.51
CA ILE A 422 28.26 6.27 4.32
C ILE A 422 27.61 6.81 3.04
N ALA A 423 26.29 7.01 3.03
CA ALA A 423 25.59 7.55 1.87
C ALA A 423 26.10 8.94 1.50
N ASP A 424 26.31 9.83 2.48
CA ASP A 424 26.87 11.16 2.25
C ASP A 424 28.35 11.10 1.82
N GLU A 425 29.17 10.27 2.47
CA GLU A 425 30.59 10.10 2.13
C GLU A 425 30.82 9.56 0.72
N GLU A 426 30.01 8.58 0.29
CA GLU A 426 30.04 8.03 -1.08
C GLU A 426 29.28 8.90 -2.09
N LYS A 427 28.67 10.00 -1.64
CA LYS A 427 27.84 10.90 -2.45
C LYS A 427 26.72 10.15 -3.19
N LEU A 428 26.06 9.23 -2.50
CA LEU A 428 25.01 8.38 -3.06
C LEU A 428 23.90 9.19 -3.73
N PHE A 429 23.58 10.35 -3.16
CA PHE A 429 22.60 11.28 -3.71
C PHE A 429 23.25 12.54 -4.29
N ALA A 430 22.68 13.04 -5.36
CA ALA A 430 22.97 14.33 -5.98
C ALA A 430 21.70 15.17 -6.07
N PHE A 431 21.86 16.49 -6.09
CA PHE A 431 20.75 17.40 -6.33
C PHE A 431 20.57 17.60 -7.85
N GLU A 432 19.40 17.28 -8.37
CA GLU A 432 19.07 17.56 -9.78
C GLU A 432 18.99 19.07 -10.05
N ASN A 433 18.54 19.81 -9.04
CA ASN A 433 18.41 21.26 -9.07
C ASN A 433 18.88 21.82 -7.74
N ALA A 434 19.36 23.08 -7.74
CA ALA A 434 19.67 23.77 -6.49
C ALA A 434 18.46 23.74 -5.53
N PRO A 435 18.66 23.41 -4.24
CA PRO A 435 17.57 23.39 -3.27
C PRO A 435 16.85 24.73 -3.24
N ARG A 436 15.52 24.68 -3.19
CA ARG A 436 14.67 25.89 -3.25
C ARG A 436 13.61 25.86 -2.17
N SER A 437 13.27 27.04 -1.66
CA SER A 437 12.12 27.17 -0.77
C SER A 437 10.82 27.24 -1.58
N GLU A 438 9.80 26.50 -1.15
CA GLU A 438 8.44 26.59 -1.69
C GLU A 438 7.40 26.39 -0.58
N ASN A 439 6.17 26.86 -0.82
CA ASN A 439 5.06 26.64 0.10
C ASN A 439 4.31 25.38 -0.32
N VAL A 440 4.30 24.35 0.53
CA VAL A 440 3.62 23.07 0.27
C VAL A 440 2.69 22.80 1.44
N GLU A 441 1.40 22.63 1.16
CA GLU A 441 0.36 22.35 2.17
C GLU A 441 0.35 23.41 3.30
N GLY A 442 0.59 24.68 2.95
CA GLY A 442 0.61 25.80 3.91
C GLY A 442 1.90 25.94 4.70
N ARG A 443 2.91 25.09 4.46
CA ARG A 443 4.21 25.10 5.14
C ARG A 443 5.30 25.64 4.21
N SER A 444 6.14 26.53 4.73
CA SER A 444 7.36 26.93 4.04
C SER A 444 8.43 25.87 4.22
N LEU A 445 8.79 25.17 3.14
CA LEU A 445 9.73 24.05 3.16
C LEU A 445 10.83 24.25 2.12
N TYR A 446 11.96 23.59 2.31
CA TYR A 446 13.02 23.46 1.31
C TYR A 446 12.86 22.15 0.56
N ARG A 447 12.73 22.24 -0.77
CA ARG A 447 12.63 21.10 -1.67
C ARG A 447 14.01 20.67 -2.16
N TYR A 448 14.25 19.37 -2.12
CA TYR A 448 15.40 18.68 -2.66
C TYR A 448 14.93 17.65 -3.69
N ASP A 449 15.25 17.89 -4.96
CA ASP A 449 15.03 16.91 -6.04
C ASP A 449 16.28 16.03 -6.12
N LEU A 450 16.15 14.75 -5.75
CA LEU A 450 17.26 13.84 -5.50
C LEU A 450 17.44 12.86 -6.66
N LYS A 451 18.68 12.75 -7.12
CA LYS A 451 19.14 11.73 -8.05
C LYS A 451 20.09 10.77 -7.37
N ILE A 452 19.94 9.47 -7.63
CA ILE A 452 20.88 8.46 -7.14
C ILE A 452 22.09 8.41 -8.10
N ARG A 453 23.31 8.43 -7.57
CA ARG A 453 24.53 8.25 -8.37
C ARG A 453 24.80 6.76 -8.57
N LYS A 454 24.66 6.26 -9.80
CA LYS A 454 24.80 4.84 -10.15
C LYS A 454 26.11 4.24 -9.62
N GLU A 455 27.21 4.95 -9.85
CA GLU A 455 28.57 4.55 -9.44
C GLU A 455 28.75 4.43 -7.93
N ALA A 456 27.97 5.17 -7.15
CA ALA A 456 28.03 5.16 -5.69
C ALA A 456 27.22 4.01 -5.07
N VAL A 457 26.21 3.47 -5.77
CA VAL A 457 25.28 2.45 -5.22
C VAL A 457 26.04 1.21 -4.74
N ALA A 458 26.93 0.67 -5.59
CA ALA A 458 27.70 -0.54 -5.24
C ALA A 458 28.71 -0.27 -4.11
N LEU A 459 29.35 0.91 -4.10
CA LEU A 459 30.32 1.31 -3.08
C LEU A 459 29.66 1.49 -1.71
N PHE A 460 28.54 2.23 -1.68
CA PHE A 460 27.69 2.39 -0.52
C PHE A 460 27.29 1.04 0.08
N TYR A 461 26.76 0.15 -0.77
CA TYR A 461 26.27 -1.15 -0.32
C TYR A 461 27.39 -2.05 0.21
N GLU A 462 28.55 -2.05 -0.44
CA GLU A 462 29.74 -2.79 0.03
C GLU A 462 30.20 -2.32 1.42
N ARG A 463 30.21 -1.01 1.67
CA ARG A 463 30.58 -0.44 2.97
C ARG A 463 29.53 -0.75 4.03
N LEU A 464 28.24 -0.70 3.68
CA LEU A 464 27.14 -1.03 4.58
C LEU A 464 27.23 -2.48 5.08
N ILE A 465 27.53 -3.44 4.19
CA ILE A 465 27.75 -4.84 4.56
C ILE A 465 28.90 -4.95 5.57
N LYS A 466 30.03 -4.26 5.34
CA LYS A 466 31.19 -4.29 6.25
C LYS A 466 30.83 -3.78 7.65
N GLU A 467 29.96 -2.76 7.76
CA GLU A 467 29.48 -2.28 9.06
C GLU A 467 28.50 -3.25 9.72
N ALA A 468 27.62 -3.89 8.95
CA ALA A 468 26.70 -4.91 9.46
C ALA A 468 27.43 -6.16 9.99
N ASP A 469 28.48 -6.61 9.28
CA ASP A 469 29.32 -7.76 9.66
C ASP A 469 29.99 -7.55 11.04
N LYS A 470 30.47 -6.34 11.33
CA LYS A 470 31.14 -6.01 12.62
C LYS A 470 30.26 -6.23 13.84
N LYS A 471 28.94 -6.18 13.67
CA LYS A 471 27.96 -6.24 14.76
C LYS A 471 27.14 -7.54 14.76
N SER A 472 27.49 -8.52 13.91
CA SER A 472 26.74 -9.77 13.74
C SER A 472 25.26 -9.58 13.33
N LEU A 473 24.91 -8.41 12.78
CA LEU A 473 23.54 -8.02 12.43
C LEU A 473 23.05 -8.63 11.11
N THR A 474 23.93 -9.27 10.36
CA THR A 474 23.64 -9.86 9.04
C THR A 474 22.61 -10.98 9.10
N THR A 475 22.54 -11.69 10.24
CA THR A 475 21.60 -12.79 10.45
C THR A 475 20.19 -12.28 10.74
N ASP A 476 20.08 -11.16 11.47
CA ASP A 476 18.80 -10.58 11.90
C ASP A 476 18.21 -9.59 10.87
N TYR A 477 19.06 -9.03 9.99
CA TYR A 477 18.67 -8.03 8.98
C TYR A 477 19.17 -8.38 7.58
N SER A 478 18.89 -9.61 7.14
CA SER A 478 19.36 -10.16 5.85
C SER A 478 18.99 -9.32 4.61
N LEU A 479 17.94 -8.49 4.70
CA LEU A 479 17.54 -7.56 3.64
C LEU A 479 18.54 -6.42 3.40
N ILE A 480 19.31 -6.03 4.42
CA ILE A 480 20.19 -4.84 4.39
C ILE A 480 21.63 -5.22 4.04
N ALA A 481 22.03 -6.48 4.26
CA ALA A 481 23.40 -6.96 4.12
C ALA A 481 23.53 -8.23 3.26
N ASP A 482 22.75 -8.31 2.19
CA ASP A 482 22.78 -9.42 1.23
C ASP A 482 24.03 -9.34 0.32
N ARG A 483 25.06 -10.12 0.64
CA ARG A 483 26.28 -10.19 -0.16
C ARG A 483 26.04 -10.59 -1.62
N GLY A 484 24.97 -11.31 -1.92
CA GLY A 484 24.64 -11.67 -3.30
C GLY A 484 23.99 -10.53 -4.09
N TYR A 485 23.35 -9.58 -3.41
CA TYR A 485 22.86 -8.36 -4.03
C TYR A 485 24.01 -7.47 -4.53
N LEU A 486 25.15 -7.46 -3.82
CA LEU A 486 26.34 -6.73 -4.26
C LEU A 486 26.87 -7.21 -5.62
N GLU A 487 26.79 -8.51 -5.91
CA GLU A 487 27.20 -9.08 -7.20
C GLU A 487 26.25 -8.61 -8.32
N TYR A 488 24.94 -8.55 -8.06
CA TYR A 488 23.96 -7.98 -8.98
C TYR A 488 24.19 -6.49 -9.25
N LEU A 489 24.46 -5.67 -8.22
CA LEU A 489 24.76 -4.24 -8.39
C LEU A 489 25.98 -3.96 -9.30
N LYS A 490 26.85 -4.95 -9.49
CA LYS A 490 28.04 -4.87 -10.35
C LYS A 490 27.81 -5.46 -11.76
N SER A 491 26.61 -5.98 -12.05
CA SER A 491 26.32 -6.70 -13.29
C SER A 491 25.79 -5.78 -14.42
N PRO A 492 25.92 -6.17 -15.70
CA PRO A 492 25.32 -5.45 -16.82
C PRO A 492 23.79 -5.30 -16.72
N GLU A 493 23.10 -6.27 -16.11
CA GLU A 493 21.65 -6.26 -15.86
C GLU A 493 21.24 -5.08 -14.99
N PHE A 494 22.02 -4.77 -13.95
CA PHE A 494 21.77 -3.61 -13.12
C PHE A 494 21.90 -2.30 -13.90
N ASN A 495 22.82 -2.21 -14.86
CA ASN A 495 22.97 -0.99 -15.67
C ASN A 495 21.73 -0.70 -16.51
N GLU A 496 21.20 -1.69 -17.24
CA GLU A 496 19.95 -1.52 -18.01
C GLU A 496 18.78 -1.12 -17.10
N ALA A 497 18.70 -1.75 -15.92
CA ALA A 497 17.62 -1.48 -15.00
C ALA A 497 17.73 -0.09 -14.37
N PHE A 498 18.94 0.32 -13.99
CA PHE A 498 19.19 1.63 -13.42
C PHE A 498 18.94 2.73 -14.44
N ASP A 499 19.35 2.57 -15.70
CA ASP A 499 19.13 3.59 -16.73
C ASP A 499 17.63 3.80 -17.00
N TYR A 500 16.82 2.73 -17.00
CA TYR A 500 15.37 2.85 -17.06
C TYR A 500 14.78 3.51 -15.81
N TYR A 501 15.26 3.11 -14.62
CA TYR A 501 14.84 3.69 -13.35
C TYR A 501 15.13 5.19 -13.30
N ASP A 502 16.35 5.62 -13.63
CA ASP A 502 16.80 7.03 -13.59
C ASP A 502 15.97 7.93 -14.51
N LYS A 503 15.50 7.41 -15.65
CA LYS A 503 14.63 8.14 -16.58
C LYS A 503 13.17 8.25 -16.11
N ASN A 504 12.70 7.31 -15.29
CA ASN A 504 11.27 7.13 -15.00
C ASN A 504 10.88 7.31 -13.54
N ALA A 505 11.86 7.34 -12.64
CA ALA A 505 11.66 7.51 -11.22
C ALA A 505 12.12 8.92 -10.77
N LYS A 506 11.42 9.48 -9.79
CA LYS A 506 11.78 10.74 -9.14
C LYS A 506 11.67 10.57 -7.65
N LEU A 507 12.69 11.01 -6.93
CA LEU A 507 12.70 11.10 -5.48
C LEU A 507 12.79 12.57 -5.09
N THR A 508 11.82 13.04 -4.33
CA THR A 508 11.82 14.41 -3.80
C THR A 508 11.65 14.37 -2.30
N LEU A 509 12.47 15.16 -1.61
CA LEU A 509 12.41 15.38 -0.18
C LEU A 509 12.10 16.85 0.10
N TRP A 510 11.33 17.09 1.15
CA TRP A 510 11.16 18.41 1.73
C TRP A 510 11.57 18.39 3.20
N ALA A 511 12.31 19.42 3.62
CA ALA A 511 12.65 19.67 5.01
C ALA A 511 12.25 21.09 5.42
N ASP A 512 11.96 21.29 6.70
CA ASP A 512 11.70 22.63 7.24
C ASP A 512 13.01 23.44 7.46
N ALA A 513 12.89 24.69 7.93
CA ALA A 513 14.05 25.55 8.18
C ALA A 513 14.96 25.07 9.32
N ASN A 514 14.47 24.20 10.21
CA ASN A 514 15.25 23.57 11.28
C ASN A 514 15.91 22.26 10.81
N GLY A 515 15.62 21.83 9.57
CA GLY A 515 16.12 20.59 8.98
C GLY A 515 15.22 19.38 9.23
N TYR A 516 14.09 19.50 9.92
CA TYR A 516 13.22 18.34 10.12
C TYR A 516 12.63 17.86 8.79
N PRO A 517 12.68 16.54 8.50
CA PRO A 517 12.03 16.00 7.31
C PRO A 517 10.51 16.19 7.42
N ALA A 518 9.91 16.64 6.32
CA ALA A 518 8.54 17.10 6.31
C ALA A 518 7.69 16.34 5.27
N ILE A 519 8.24 16.06 4.09
CA ILE A 519 7.60 15.26 3.04
C ILE A 519 8.68 14.46 2.31
N ILE A 520 8.40 13.21 1.96
CA ILE A 520 9.18 12.43 0.99
C ILE A 520 8.20 11.93 -0.07
N THR A 521 8.47 12.16 -1.35
CA THR A 521 7.71 11.56 -2.44
C THR A 521 8.64 10.76 -3.33
N TYR A 522 8.24 9.53 -3.63
CA TYR A 522 8.87 8.69 -4.64
C TYR A 522 7.84 8.37 -5.70
N THR A 523 8.09 8.78 -6.94
CA THR A 523 7.22 8.50 -8.07
C THR A 523 7.97 7.64 -9.08
N ILE A 524 7.33 6.64 -9.65
CA ILE A 524 7.85 5.92 -10.81
C ILE A 524 6.74 5.73 -11.84
N ARG A 525 7.03 6.03 -13.10
CA ARG A 525 6.16 5.67 -14.21
C ARG A 525 6.62 4.37 -14.87
N ALA A 526 5.68 3.53 -15.26
CA ALA A 526 5.93 2.30 -15.98
C ALA A 526 5.07 2.26 -17.25
N VAL A 527 5.67 1.90 -18.37
CA VAL A 527 5.03 2.02 -19.68
C VAL A 527 4.73 0.63 -20.22
N PRO A 528 3.46 0.25 -20.43
CA PRO A 528 3.09 -1.02 -21.04
C PRO A 528 3.74 -1.21 -22.41
N SER A 529 4.11 -2.45 -22.74
CA SER A 529 4.68 -2.81 -24.03
C SER A 529 3.67 -2.56 -25.16
N ASP A 530 4.17 -2.35 -26.38
CA ASP A 530 3.30 -2.12 -27.53
C ASP A 530 2.41 -3.32 -27.88
N SER A 531 2.72 -4.52 -27.36
CA SER A 531 1.84 -5.69 -27.45
C SER A 531 0.59 -5.62 -26.58
N ALA A 532 0.57 -4.76 -25.55
CA ALA A 532 -0.61 -4.54 -24.71
C ALA A 532 -1.59 -3.58 -25.40
N THR A 533 -2.34 -4.08 -26.38
CA THR A 533 -3.17 -3.26 -27.28
C THR A 533 -4.23 -2.42 -26.56
N THR A 534 -4.76 -2.90 -25.43
CA THR A 534 -5.73 -2.18 -24.58
C THR A 534 -5.12 -1.00 -23.83
N LEU A 535 -3.79 -0.93 -23.74
CA LEU A 535 -3.01 0.09 -23.01
C LEU A 535 -2.09 0.92 -23.92
N LYS A 536 -2.31 0.87 -25.24
CA LYS A 536 -1.39 1.45 -26.25
C LYS A 536 -0.98 2.90 -25.99
N ASP A 537 -1.92 3.74 -25.56
CA ASP A 537 -1.68 5.17 -25.29
C ASP A 537 -1.66 5.51 -23.80
N LYS A 538 -1.40 4.50 -22.96
CA LYS A 538 -1.46 4.59 -21.50
C LYS A 538 -0.09 4.33 -20.86
N GLN A 539 0.05 4.81 -19.62
CA GLN A 539 1.15 4.50 -18.71
C GLN A 539 0.62 4.29 -17.30
N ILE A 540 1.39 3.61 -16.46
CA ILE A 540 1.08 3.40 -15.05
C ILE A 540 1.93 4.34 -14.22
N ASN A 541 1.31 5.15 -13.37
CA ASN A 541 1.98 6.04 -12.44
C ASN A 541 1.85 5.46 -11.03
N ILE A 542 2.99 5.23 -10.39
CA ILE A 542 3.08 4.75 -9.02
C ILE A 542 3.66 5.89 -8.19
N VAL A 543 2.96 6.29 -7.12
CA VAL A 543 3.36 7.38 -6.24
C VAL A 543 3.34 6.90 -4.80
N PHE A 544 4.46 7.01 -4.13
CA PHE A 544 4.61 6.86 -2.69
C PHE A 544 4.84 8.24 -2.10
N LYS A 545 4.16 8.56 -1.01
CA LYS A 545 4.30 9.83 -0.31
C LYS A 545 4.26 9.60 1.19
N VAL A 546 5.27 10.12 1.89
CA VAL A 546 5.36 10.19 3.34
C VAL A 546 5.25 11.65 3.74
N VAL A 547 4.43 11.96 4.72
CA VAL A 547 4.27 13.30 5.31
C VAL A 547 4.51 13.18 6.80
N ILE A 548 5.34 14.08 7.33
CA ILE A 548 5.55 14.25 8.77
C ILE A 548 5.10 15.67 9.10
N SER A 549 4.13 15.79 10.01
CA SER A 549 3.59 17.07 10.47
C SER A 549 3.54 17.14 11.98
N ASP A 550 3.21 18.32 12.51
CA ASP A 550 3.01 18.54 13.95
C ASP A 550 4.19 18.07 14.81
N ILE A 551 5.39 18.23 14.28
CA ILE A 551 6.66 17.87 14.90
C ILE A 551 6.83 18.65 16.20
N ASN A 552 7.06 17.93 17.29
CA ASN A 552 7.28 18.44 18.65
C ASN A 552 6.11 19.33 19.14
N LYS A 553 4.89 19.03 18.70
CA LYS A 553 3.64 19.62 19.23
C LYS A 553 2.93 18.63 20.15
N GLU A 554 2.13 19.14 21.08
CA GLU A 554 1.31 18.32 22.00
C GLU A 554 0.34 17.43 21.19
N VAL A 555 0.35 16.11 21.45
CA VAL A 555 -0.55 15.15 20.82
C VAL A 555 -1.67 14.79 21.81
N LYS A 556 -2.91 15.18 21.50
CA LYS A 556 -4.08 14.85 22.32
C LYS A 556 -4.80 13.62 21.76
N ILE A 557 -4.59 12.49 22.42
CA ILE A 557 -5.22 11.21 22.10
C ILE A 557 -6.28 10.91 23.16
N ASP A 558 -7.54 11.22 22.85
CA ASP A 558 -8.68 10.98 23.74
C ASP A 558 -9.38 9.67 23.42
N ALA A 559 -9.82 8.96 24.47
CA ALA A 559 -10.70 7.80 24.33
C ALA A 559 -12.04 8.23 23.70
N PRO A 560 -12.61 7.46 22.75
CA PRO A 560 -13.91 7.77 22.16
C PRO A 560 -14.99 7.62 23.22
N LYS A 561 -15.82 8.65 23.39
CA LYS A 561 -16.88 8.66 24.41
C LYS A 561 -18.00 7.66 24.10
N ASP A 562 -18.27 7.41 22.82
CA ASP A 562 -19.37 6.57 22.35
C ASP A 562 -18.92 5.14 21.98
N SER A 563 -17.91 4.61 22.68
CA SER A 563 -17.41 3.25 22.43
C SER A 563 -18.28 2.19 23.09
N LYS A 564 -18.61 1.13 22.37
CA LYS A 564 -19.26 -0.08 22.89
C LYS A 564 -18.22 -1.18 23.13
N THR A 565 -18.36 -1.96 24.18
CA THR A 565 -17.59 -3.18 24.40
C THR A 565 -17.89 -4.23 23.32
N PHE A 566 -16.98 -5.18 23.13
CA PHE A 566 -17.21 -6.31 22.24
C PHE A 566 -18.51 -7.08 22.57
N TYR A 567 -18.87 -7.20 23.85
CA TYR A 567 -20.11 -7.86 24.28
C TYR A 567 -21.38 -7.13 23.85
N GLU A 568 -21.39 -5.80 23.94
CA GLU A 568 -22.56 -5.01 23.56
C GLU A 568 -22.87 -5.10 22.05
N ILE A 569 -21.89 -5.54 21.24
CA ILE A 569 -22.03 -5.69 19.79
C ILE A 569 -21.95 -7.14 19.29
N SER A 570 -21.69 -8.12 20.16
CA SER A 570 -21.52 -9.53 19.75
C SER A 570 -22.79 -10.09 19.12
N ASP A 571 -23.96 -9.66 19.61
CA ASP A 571 -25.26 -10.01 19.05
C ASP A 571 -25.52 -9.33 17.71
N GLU A 572 -25.08 -8.08 17.54
CA GLU A 572 -25.19 -7.35 16.26
C GLU A 572 -24.32 -8.00 15.17
N ILE A 573 -23.10 -8.43 15.53
CA ILE A 573 -22.15 -9.17 14.67
C ILE A 573 -22.71 -10.55 14.30
N SER A 574 -23.16 -11.31 15.30
CA SER A 574 -23.71 -12.66 15.11
C SER A 574 -25.01 -12.63 14.30
N GLY A 575 -25.86 -11.62 14.54
CA GLY A 575 -27.08 -11.36 13.77
C GLY A 575 -26.78 -11.03 12.31
N GLY A 576 -25.72 -10.26 12.03
CA GLY A 576 -25.24 -9.98 10.68
C GLY A 576 -24.81 -11.25 9.93
N ALA A 577 -24.02 -12.11 10.58
CA ALA A 577 -23.58 -13.39 10.01
C ALA A 577 -24.76 -14.33 9.71
N LEU A 578 -25.73 -14.43 10.62
CA LEU A 578 -26.93 -15.25 10.43
C LEU A 578 -27.83 -14.72 9.31
N SER A 579 -27.94 -13.39 9.16
CA SER A 579 -28.69 -12.76 8.07
C SER A 579 -28.13 -13.15 6.70
N ILE A 580 -26.80 -13.09 6.53
CA ILE A 580 -26.11 -13.51 5.30
C ILE A 580 -26.31 -15.01 5.03
N ALA A 581 -26.19 -15.86 6.05
CA ALA A 581 -26.42 -17.30 5.89
C ALA A 581 -27.85 -17.61 5.43
N ARG A 582 -28.86 -16.93 6.01
CA ARG A 582 -30.26 -17.07 5.59
C ARG A 582 -30.48 -16.55 4.17
N MET A 583 -29.84 -15.44 3.79
CA MET A 583 -29.90 -14.90 2.44
C MET A 583 -29.39 -15.92 1.42
N LYS A 584 -28.16 -16.45 1.63
CA LYS A 584 -27.57 -17.49 0.77
C LYS A 584 -28.42 -18.75 0.68
N ALA A 585 -29.01 -19.20 1.80
CA ALA A 585 -29.91 -20.36 1.82
C ALA A 585 -31.19 -20.13 1.00
N ARG A 586 -31.75 -18.91 1.00
CA ARG A 586 -32.92 -18.57 0.19
C ARG A 586 -32.58 -18.53 -1.30
N ASP A 587 -31.43 -17.99 -1.69
CA ASP A 587 -30.99 -17.98 -3.08
C ASP A 587 -30.68 -19.38 -3.61
N ALA A 588 -30.01 -20.22 -2.81
CA ALA A 588 -29.82 -21.62 -3.16
C ALA A 588 -31.15 -22.36 -3.39
N ARG A 589 -32.17 -22.04 -2.58
CA ARG A 589 -33.52 -22.58 -2.77
C ARG A 589 -34.17 -22.09 -4.06
N ARG A 590 -34.06 -20.80 -4.41
CA ARG A 590 -34.59 -20.27 -5.69
C ARG A 590 -33.99 -20.98 -6.90
N MET A 591 -32.68 -21.17 -6.91
CA MET A 591 -31.98 -21.87 -7.99
C MET A 591 -32.40 -23.36 -8.08
N ALA A 592 -32.57 -24.02 -6.93
CA ALA A 592 -33.05 -25.40 -6.88
C ALA A 592 -34.50 -25.53 -7.38
N ASP A 593 -35.38 -24.61 -7.00
CA ASP A 593 -36.77 -24.57 -7.44
C ASP A 593 -36.87 -24.40 -8.97
N LEU A 594 -36.06 -23.50 -9.55
CA LEU A 594 -35.95 -23.30 -11.00
C LEU A 594 -35.47 -24.57 -11.71
N SER A 595 -34.49 -25.26 -11.15
CA SER A 595 -33.98 -26.52 -11.69
C SER A 595 -35.04 -27.64 -11.68
N GLN A 596 -35.87 -27.69 -10.63
CA GLN A 596 -37.00 -28.62 -10.55
C GLN A 596 -38.09 -28.30 -11.58
N LEU A 597 -38.43 -27.01 -11.74
CA LEU A 597 -39.40 -26.58 -12.76
C LEU A 597 -38.91 -26.89 -14.17
N ARG A 598 -37.63 -26.69 -14.48
CA ARG A 598 -37.01 -27.07 -15.75
C ARG A 598 -37.23 -28.55 -16.06
N LEU A 599 -36.95 -29.44 -15.10
CA LEU A 599 -37.22 -30.88 -15.27
C LEU A 599 -38.71 -31.17 -15.53
N ALA A 600 -39.61 -30.54 -14.79
CA ALA A 600 -41.06 -30.71 -14.99
C ALA A 600 -41.52 -30.21 -16.37
N PHE A 601 -40.89 -29.16 -16.91
CA PHE A 601 -41.19 -28.64 -18.24
C PHE A 601 -40.72 -29.58 -19.35
N GLU A 602 -39.59 -30.27 -19.18
CA GLU A 602 -39.16 -31.28 -20.15
C GLU A 602 -40.11 -32.47 -20.17
N LEU A 603 -40.54 -32.97 -19.01
CA LEU A 603 -41.54 -34.04 -18.94
C LEU A 603 -42.88 -33.61 -19.56
N TYR A 604 -43.26 -32.34 -19.37
CA TYR A 604 -44.43 -31.77 -20.02
C TYR A 604 -44.27 -31.72 -21.54
N TYR A 605 -43.09 -31.30 -22.03
CA TYR A 605 -42.77 -31.22 -23.44
C TYR A 605 -42.82 -32.61 -24.10
N ASP A 606 -42.23 -33.63 -23.47
CA ASP A 606 -42.23 -35.01 -23.97
C ASP A 606 -43.66 -35.56 -24.19
N GLU A 607 -44.61 -35.18 -23.32
CA GLU A 607 -46.00 -35.64 -23.44
C GLU A 607 -46.88 -34.74 -24.33
N LYS A 608 -46.67 -33.41 -24.31
CA LYS A 608 -47.54 -32.43 -24.96
C LYS A 608 -46.98 -31.85 -26.25
N ASN A 609 -45.75 -32.22 -26.60
CA ASN A 609 -45.02 -31.78 -27.79
C ASN A 609 -44.92 -30.24 -27.88
N GLY A 610 -44.71 -29.61 -26.72
CA GLY A 610 -44.61 -28.16 -26.53
C GLY A 610 -44.56 -27.80 -25.06
N TYR A 611 -43.84 -26.73 -24.70
CA TYR A 611 -43.70 -26.26 -23.32
C TYR A 611 -45.04 -25.73 -22.75
N PRO A 612 -45.21 -25.58 -21.43
CA PRO A 612 -46.47 -25.11 -20.85
C PRO A 612 -46.82 -23.67 -21.29
N ALA A 613 -48.10 -23.29 -21.22
CA ALA A 613 -48.49 -21.89 -21.48
C ALA A 613 -48.40 -21.03 -20.20
N LYS A 614 -48.53 -21.68 -19.04
CA LYS A 614 -48.39 -21.11 -17.70
C LYS A 614 -47.80 -22.14 -16.74
N LEU A 615 -47.14 -21.67 -15.69
CA LEU A 615 -46.52 -22.53 -14.66
C LEU A 615 -47.48 -23.57 -14.06
N SER A 616 -48.76 -23.24 -13.92
CA SER A 616 -49.73 -24.17 -13.33
C SER A 616 -50.07 -25.39 -14.18
N ASP A 617 -49.69 -25.40 -15.46
CA ASP A 617 -49.96 -26.53 -16.35
C ASP A 617 -49.12 -27.77 -16.01
N VAL A 618 -48.03 -27.62 -15.26
CA VAL A 618 -47.17 -28.77 -14.89
C VAL A 618 -47.53 -29.44 -13.57
N SER A 619 -48.44 -28.85 -12.80
CA SER A 619 -48.91 -29.38 -11.51
C SER A 619 -50.33 -29.93 -11.61
N PRO A 620 -50.68 -31.05 -10.92
CA PRO A 620 -49.83 -31.83 -10.01
C PRO A 620 -49.03 -32.95 -10.69
N LYS A 621 -49.16 -33.12 -12.02
CA LYS A 621 -48.70 -34.32 -12.73
C LYS A 621 -47.17 -34.41 -12.87
N TYR A 622 -46.50 -33.32 -13.25
CA TYR A 622 -45.05 -33.29 -13.49
C TYR A 622 -44.28 -32.58 -12.37
N SER A 623 -44.97 -31.78 -11.56
CA SER A 623 -44.49 -31.26 -10.28
C SER A 623 -45.60 -31.39 -9.23
N GLN A 624 -45.33 -32.02 -8.09
CA GLN A 624 -46.35 -32.28 -7.06
C GLN A 624 -46.93 -30.98 -6.49
N THR A 625 -46.08 -29.99 -6.30
CA THR A 625 -46.46 -28.62 -5.93
C THR A 625 -45.67 -27.64 -6.78
N LEU A 626 -46.22 -26.46 -7.01
CA LEU A 626 -45.47 -25.38 -7.66
C LEU A 626 -44.60 -24.71 -6.60
N PRO A 627 -43.27 -24.70 -6.76
CA PRO A 627 -42.42 -23.93 -5.88
C PRO A 627 -42.70 -22.44 -6.04
N THR A 628 -42.58 -21.70 -4.95
CA THR A 628 -42.74 -20.25 -4.90
C THR A 628 -41.55 -19.62 -4.17
N ASP A 629 -41.31 -18.34 -4.45
CA ASP A 629 -40.21 -17.60 -3.83
C ASP A 629 -40.26 -17.75 -2.29
N PRO A 630 -39.16 -18.15 -1.64
CA PRO A 630 -39.17 -18.44 -0.21
C PRO A 630 -39.47 -17.21 0.66
N THR A 631 -39.25 -16.01 0.13
CA THR A 631 -39.50 -14.73 0.80
C THR A 631 -40.88 -14.19 0.46
N THR A 632 -41.20 -13.97 -0.82
CA THR A 632 -42.42 -13.26 -1.24
C THR A 632 -43.62 -14.18 -1.40
N LYS A 633 -43.40 -15.50 -1.48
CA LYS A 633 -44.39 -16.52 -1.85
C LYS A 633 -45.00 -16.33 -3.24
N ALA A 634 -44.43 -15.44 -4.06
CA ALA A 634 -44.83 -15.24 -5.44
C ALA A 634 -44.37 -16.40 -6.33
N GLN A 635 -45.03 -16.56 -7.48
CA GLN A 635 -44.55 -17.47 -8.51
C GLN A 635 -43.28 -16.91 -9.17
N TYR A 636 -42.42 -17.82 -9.65
CA TYR A 636 -41.24 -17.45 -10.42
C TYR A 636 -41.62 -16.84 -11.78
N TYR A 637 -40.70 -16.06 -12.35
CA TYR A 637 -40.92 -15.39 -13.63
C TYR A 637 -40.87 -16.40 -14.76
N TYR A 638 -41.86 -16.38 -15.65
CA TYR A 638 -41.99 -17.37 -16.70
C TYR A 638 -42.60 -16.76 -17.96
N THR A 639 -41.99 -17.07 -19.11
CA THR A 639 -42.57 -16.83 -20.44
C THR A 639 -42.20 -17.96 -21.39
N TYR A 640 -42.92 -18.09 -22.50
CA TYR A 640 -42.66 -19.07 -23.54
C TYR A 640 -42.40 -18.40 -24.88
N HIS A 641 -41.62 -19.09 -25.70
CA HIS A 641 -41.37 -18.74 -27.09
C HIS A 641 -42.24 -19.61 -27.99
N THR A 642 -42.77 -19.03 -29.07
CA THR A 642 -43.59 -19.74 -30.06
C THR A 642 -42.96 -19.68 -31.43
N LEU A 643 -42.72 -20.85 -32.03
CA LEU A 643 -42.28 -21.02 -33.41
C LEU A 643 -43.26 -21.93 -34.16
N LYS A 644 -43.76 -21.47 -35.31
CA LYS A 644 -44.71 -22.24 -36.16
C LYS A 644 -45.91 -22.82 -35.38
N ASN A 645 -46.48 -22.02 -34.48
CA ASN A 645 -47.61 -22.38 -33.59
C ASN A 645 -47.30 -23.46 -32.54
N SER A 646 -46.03 -23.81 -32.31
CA SER A 646 -45.60 -24.65 -31.19
C SER A 646 -44.81 -23.85 -30.17
N ARG A 647 -44.97 -24.16 -28.88
CA ARG A 647 -44.18 -23.57 -27.80
C ARG A 647 -42.86 -24.32 -27.69
N ASP A 648 -41.86 -23.85 -28.41
CA ASP A 648 -40.60 -24.54 -28.67
C ASP A 648 -39.47 -24.17 -27.71
N SER A 649 -39.63 -23.09 -26.93
CA SER A 649 -38.70 -22.72 -25.85
C SER A 649 -39.43 -21.99 -24.70
N TYR A 650 -38.74 -21.79 -23.59
CA TYR A 650 -39.21 -20.98 -22.45
C TYR A 650 -38.07 -20.19 -21.82
N HIS A 651 -38.44 -19.19 -21.02
CA HIS A 651 -37.52 -18.40 -20.22
C HIS A 651 -38.09 -18.33 -18.79
N LEU A 652 -37.31 -18.83 -17.82
CA LEU A 652 -37.69 -18.98 -16.42
C LEU A 652 -36.67 -18.27 -15.54
N GLY A 653 -37.11 -17.43 -14.60
CA GLY A 653 -36.22 -16.58 -13.81
C GLY A 653 -36.62 -16.42 -12.34
N ALA A 654 -35.63 -16.16 -11.49
CA ALA A 654 -35.81 -15.82 -10.08
C ALA A 654 -34.93 -14.64 -9.66
N SER A 655 -35.50 -13.69 -8.92
CA SER A 655 -34.78 -12.56 -8.37
C SER A 655 -33.98 -12.98 -7.11
N LEU A 656 -32.68 -13.20 -7.25
CA LEU A 656 -31.75 -13.50 -6.17
C LEU A 656 -31.45 -12.27 -5.31
N GLU A 657 -31.08 -12.50 -4.05
CA GLU A 657 -30.78 -11.45 -3.07
C GLU A 657 -29.30 -11.09 -3.03
N SER A 658 -28.43 -12.04 -3.36
CA SER A 658 -26.97 -11.90 -3.34
C SER A 658 -26.41 -11.70 -4.75
N ARG A 659 -25.72 -10.57 -4.98
CA ARG A 659 -24.95 -10.31 -6.22
C ARG A 659 -23.87 -11.34 -6.48
N ASP A 660 -23.29 -11.87 -5.40
CA ASP A 660 -22.16 -12.81 -5.48
C ASP A 660 -22.64 -14.27 -5.58
N SER A 661 -23.90 -14.50 -5.99
CA SER A 661 -24.39 -15.86 -6.20
C SER A 661 -23.67 -16.49 -7.38
N VAL A 662 -22.98 -17.61 -7.16
CA VAL A 662 -22.24 -18.35 -8.20
C VAL A 662 -23.10 -18.80 -9.38
N GLY A 663 -24.43 -18.83 -9.21
CA GLY A 663 -25.37 -19.15 -10.28
C GLY A 663 -25.40 -18.09 -11.38
N LEU A 664 -25.27 -16.81 -11.03
CA LEU A 664 -25.39 -15.69 -11.97
C LEU A 664 -24.30 -15.71 -13.04
N ALA A 665 -23.07 -16.07 -12.66
CA ALA A 665 -21.96 -16.14 -13.62
C ALA A 665 -22.14 -17.17 -14.76
N ASN A 666 -23.10 -18.09 -14.67
CA ASN A 666 -23.32 -19.17 -15.64
C ASN A 666 -24.78 -19.29 -16.09
N ASP A 667 -25.61 -18.30 -15.80
CA ASP A 667 -26.99 -18.28 -16.27
C ASP A 667 -27.07 -17.81 -17.73
N LYS A 668 -28.20 -17.27 -18.19
CA LYS A 668 -28.44 -17.06 -19.63
C LYS A 668 -28.46 -15.61 -20.05
N ASP A 669 -28.69 -14.66 -19.14
CA ASP A 669 -28.86 -13.24 -19.44
C ASP A 669 -29.88 -13.02 -20.59
N CYS A 670 -30.92 -13.86 -20.68
CA CYS A 670 -31.89 -13.79 -21.76
C CYS A 670 -32.84 -12.61 -21.56
N ASN A 671 -32.93 -11.72 -22.54
CA ASN A 671 -33.92 -10.66 -22.55
C ASN A 671 -35.09 -11.05 -23.47
N SER A 672 -36.11 -11.71 -22.92
CA SER A 672 -37.28 -12.17 -23.69
C SER A 672 -38.22 -11.04 -24.14
N LYS A 673 -37.95 -9.78 -23.77
CA LYS A 673 -38.63 -8.60 -24.32
C LYS A 673 -38.05 -8.15 -25.66
N THR A 674 -36.75 -8.40 -25.87
CA THR A 674 -36.00 -7.93 -27.05
C THR A 674 -35.36 -9.07 -27.85
N ASP A 675 -35.50 -10.32 -27.38
CA ASP A 675 -34.88 -11.53 -27.92
C ASP A 675 -33.34 -11.56 -27.83
N LYS A 676 -32.73 -10.60 -27.12
CA LYS A 676 -31.28 -10.53 -26.93
C LYS A 676 -30.83 -11.63 -25.95
N GLY A 677 -29.77 -12.38 -26.29
CA GLY A 677 -29.14 -13.35 -25.39
C GLY A 677 -29.86 -14.72 -25.28
N CYS A 678 -31.06 -14.86 -25.83
CA CYS A 678 -31.92 -16.03 -25.56
C CYS A 678 -31.62 -17.29 -26.38
N GLY A 679 -30.71 -17.24 -27.37
CA GLY A 679 -30.27 -18.42 -28.13
C GLY A 679 -31.35 -19.12 -29.00
N ALA A 680 -32.57 -18.58 -29.11
CA ALA A 680 -33.64 -19.17 -29.91
C ALA A 680 -33.33 -19.09 -31.41
N LYS A 681 -33.37 -20.24 -32.11
CA LYS A 681 -33.10 -20.32 -33.55
C LYS A 681 -34.41 -20.23 -34.36
N GLY A 682 -34.73 -19.06 -34.90
CA GLY A 682 -35.82 -18.90 -35.88
C GLY A 682 -36.63 -17.62 -35.71
N SER A 683 -37.55 -17.34 -36.63
CA SER A 683 -38.43 -16.15 -36.62
C SER A 683 -39.63 -16.30 -35.66
N GLY A 684 -39.43 -16.94 -34.51
CA GLY A 684 -40.49 -17.09 -33.51
C GLY A 684 -40.66 -15.81 -32.68
N ALA A 685 -41.60 -15.84 -31.74
CA ALA A 685 -41.85 -14.72 -30.85
C ALA A 685 -42.07 -15.18 -29.41
N TRP A 686 -41.49 -14.45 -28.47
CA TRP A 686 -41.79 -14.54 -27.05
C TRP A 686 -43.18 -14.00 -26.74
N SER A 687 -43.84 -14.53 -25.71
CA SER A 687 -45.12 -14.00 -25.24
C SER A 687 -44.97 -12.53 -24.79
N SER A 688 -45.65 -11.63 -25.49
CA SER A 688 -45.51 -10.17 -25.34
C SER A 688 -46.03 -9.63 -24.00
N THR A 689 -46.82 -10.41 -23.27
CA THR A 689 -47.41 -10.00 -21.98
C THR A 689 -46.62 -10.49 -20.76
N ALA A 690 -45.62 -11.35 -20.95
CA ALA A 690 -44.90 -12.02 -19.85
C ALA A 690 -43.37 -11.98 -19.99
N GLY A 691 -42.82 -11.34 -21.04
CA GLY A 691 -41.38 -11.20 -21.22
C GLY A 691 -40.69 -10.41 -20.10
N PHE A 692 -39.46 -10.79 -19.76
CA PHE A 692 -38.64 -10.17 -18.72
C PHE A 692 -37.17 -10.10 -19.15
N ASP A 693 -36.39 -9.31 -18.41
CA ASP A 693 -34.96 -9.12 -18.65
C ASP A 693 -34.19 -10.02 -17.68
N GLY A 694 -33.35 -10.88 -18.24
CA GLY A 694 -32.50 -11.82 -17.50
C GLY A 694 -31.19 -11.22 -17.00
N ASP A 695 -30.89 -9.96 -17.33
CA ASP A 695 -29.63 -9.31 -16.94
C ASP A 695 -29.47 -9.14 -15.42
N ASP A 696 -28.24 -9.36 -14.98
CA ASP A 696 -27.80 -9.27 -13.58
C ASP A 696 -27.91 -7.89 -12.95
N SER A 697 -28.11 -6.79 -13.70
CA SER A 697 -28.14 -5.46 -13.09
C SER A 697 -29.35 -5.21 -12.20
N ARG A 698 -30.42 -6.02 -12.32
CA ARG A 698 -31.67 -5.95 -11.54
C ARG A 698 -32.27 -7.33 -11.33
N GLY A 699 -33.29 -7.42 -10.48
CA GLY A 699 -34.13 -8.61 -10.40
C GLY A 699 -34.93 -8.82 -11.70
N CYS A 700 -35.46 -10.02 -11.91
CA CYS A 700 -36.20 -10.37 -13.14
C CYS A 700 -37.47 -9.52 -13.34
N GLY A 701 -38.05 -8.98 -12.27
CA GLY A 701 -39.16 -8.02 -12.31
C GLY A 701 -38.72 -6.56 -12.45
N GLY A 702 -37.43 -6.30 -12.55
CA GLY A 702 -36.81 -4.97 -12.51
C GLY A 702 -36.59 -4.43 -11.10
N GLU A 703 -36.63 -5.29 -10.07
CA GLU A 703 -36.41 -4.90 -8.68
C GLU A 703 -34.98 -4.38 -8.45
N ILE A 704 -34.86 -3.33 -7.64
CA ILE A 704 -33.57 -2.79 -7.19
C ILE A 704 -33.02 -3.69 -6.07
N ASP A 705 -31.70 -3.85 -6.00
CA ASP A 705 -30.98 -4.72 -5.03
C ASP A 705 -31.38 -6.21 -5.09
N ARG A 706 -31.76 -6.65 -6.28
CA ARG A 706 -31.96 -8.05 -6.66
C ARG A 706 -31.22 -8.31 -7.97
N TYR A 707 -30.97 -9.58 -8.26
CA TYR A 707 -30.17 -10.04 -9.40
C TYR A 707 -30.90 -11.18 -10.09
N CYS A 708 -31.17 -11.10 -11.38
CA CYS A 708 -31.99 -12.08 -12.08
C CYS A 708 -31.18 -13.33 -12.40
N TYR A 709 -31.47 -14.46 -11.74
CA TYR A 709 -30.97 -15.75 -12.17
C TYR A 709 -31.96 -16.38 -13.14
N ASP A 710 -31.55 -16.58 -14.39
CA ASP A 710 -32.44 -17.04 -15.46
C ASP A 710 -31.96 -18.33 -16.18
N ILE A 711 -32.93 -19.14 -16.62
CA ILE A 711 -32.64 -20.38 -17.33
C ILE A 711 -33.58 -20.56 -18.53
N LEU A 712 -33.04 -21.28 -19.50
CA LEU A 712 -33.70 -21.73 -20.73
C LEU A 712 -33.82 -23.27 -20.72
N PRO A 713 -34.54 -23.90 -21.68
CA PRO A 713 -34.51 -25.34 -21.93
C PRO A 713 -33.11 -25.98 -21.94
N PHE A 714 -33.02 -27.31 -21.77
CA PHE A 714 -31.76 -28.07 -21.89
C PHE A 714 -31.02 -27.89 -23.22
#